data_AF-A0AAU0X5V9-F1
#
_entry.id   AF-A0AAU0X5V9-F1
#
_cell.length_a   1.000
_cell.length_b   1.000
_cell.length_c   1.000
_cell.angle_alpha   90.00
_cell.angle_beta   90.00
_cell.angle_gamma   90.00
#
_symmetry.space_group_name_H-M   'P 1'
#
loop_
_entity.id
_entity.type
_entity.pdbx_description
1 polymer ?
#
loop_
_entity_poly.entity_id
_entity_poly.type
_entity_poly.pdbx_seq_one_letter_code
_entity_poly.pdbx_strand_id
1 'polypeptide(L)'
;MDSESGMQGTQGAGGGERQASAPVPRPARPPRPAAPPMPRQAPPAARGSVAEWLAARRPKTQPGVWRYEYEPRPPERDTSAIGRKLLVWMGLSFLVGVLLWSLWRRGTLPYQWAPLKIFTPDSWWWPGTTSPRDQKANEALVVYQGVAFALIVFLVGRFGAWAEGIQHFVVRRPQPARAVVASVAAVGVLVFVWPDALGLSWRPLPIANPILSLVVLLTGGYGFFQVPVLAYLLYALITAAVLWPFARIGGWLDVWSARRKKEAPPRPTAAPARAGWAQLREAGQDQAADVLTAEVAGGRMNDVDCARVTHAWRHTADPAAFTKTVLKQGAGAWAHPSGQRDLPARAAAHDLLVGQVRIGSFASDERNPYALRGAGVALDPNLLGTSLLAVGPPGAGKTAGVVRPVVESLALQALTGQCAVLAVCAQGTPLGPDDQYDVVVRPGDRSSVHDLDLYADATDADEAAGFLAEGLVGDLDTVDPRRAATALAQLLGPYREAHGTFPSVPVLRELLEGDPEAFADLKGRLLADSAMRRELDARQRQFGTASDPGPLLADRLALLDRPIFSGFFDPAAARPFSVRALAHHPLRVRVDLPEQGHEEASRLLARLLLAQFTSVVRGRGGRSHFACLVLDDAARTVTAETVRGIQRLRSAHAGVVLGLRTIGEVAEPLQGPLYAAVGCRMAFSGVTTWDGRRFAEAWGTEWVETEEVAQHAVFAQQPLTRALHKARQMVTGKAVTTDAVTVRRVERERWSASDLAHALPPGHAVLSLTTVRGEHAPPLLVDLRG
;
A
#
# COMPACT_ATOMS: atom_id res chain seq x y z
N MET A 1 -32.84 9.64 -76.93
CA MET A 1 -33.17 9.25 -75.53
C MET A 1 -32.90 7.77 -75.37
N ASP A 2 -31.67 7.32 -75.66
CA ASP A 2 -30.47 7.51 -74.83
C ASP A 2 -30.69 6.78 -73.48
N SER A 3 -30.38 5.49 -73.35
CA SER A 3 -29.05 4.84 -73.36
C SER A 3 -28.30 5.02 -72.04
N GLU A 4 -27.51 4.07 -71.54
CA GLU A 4 -27.44 2.60 -71.69
C GLU A 4 -26.29 2.10 -70.80
N SER A 5 -26.07 0.77 -70.75
CA SER A 5 -24.91 0.10 -70.11
C SER A 5 -24.86 0.20 -68.56
N GLY A 6 -24.46 -0.82 -67.81
CA GLY A 6 -23.60 -1.96 -68.15
C GLY A 6 -22.14 -1.54 -67.99
N MET A 7 -21.23 -2.26 -67.34
CA MET A 7 -20.94 -3.70 -67.21
C MET A 7 -19.97 -3.84 -66.00
N GLN A 8 -19.55 -4.98 -65.45
CA GLN A 8 -19.79 -6.43 -65.60
C GLN A 8 -19.57 -7.03 -64.17
N GLY A 9 -19.97 -8.26 -63.82
CA GLY A 9 -19.37 -9.51 -64.30
C GLY A 9 -17.95 -9.70 -63.72
N THR A 10 -17.57 -10.80 -63.05
CA THR A 10 -18.17 -12.15 -63.01
C THR A 10 -17.63 -12.99 -61.82
N GLN A 11 -18.36 -14.08 -61.49
CA GLN A 11 -17.92 -15.46 -61.12
C GLN A 11 -16.61 -15.66 -60.31
N GLY A 12 -16.51 -16.55 -59.32
CA GLY A 12 -17.42 -17.56 -58.74
C GLY A 12 -16.77 -18.18 -57.49
N ALA A 13 -17.10 -19.37 -56.97
CA ALA A 13 -18.10 -20.37 -57.33
C ALA A 13 -18.38 -21.29 -56.13
N GLY A 14 -19.54 -21.97 -56.09
CA GLY A 14 -19.89 -23.02 -55.12
C GLY A 14 -20.36 -22.52 -53.74
N GLY A 15 -21.50 -22.94 -53.18
CA GLY A 15 -22.59 -23.76 -53.71
C GLY A 15 -22.85 -25.03 -52.89
N GLY A 16 -23.90 -25.00 -52.05
CA GLY A 16 -24.36 -26.13 -51.23
C GLY A 16 -23.81 -26.15 -49.80
N GLU A 17 -24.54 -26.55 -48.76
CA GLU A 17 -25.99 -26.82 -48.66
C GLU A 17 -26.56 -26.29 -47.31
N ARG A 18 -27.90 -26.27 -47.21
CA ARG A 18 -28.70 -25.60 -46.16
C ARG A 18 -29.33 -26.62 -45.18
N GLN A 19 -30.06 -26.09 -44.18
CA GLN A 19 -31.11 -26.76 -43.37
C GLN A 19 -30.62 -27.67 -42.20
N ALA A 20 -31.35 -27.84 -41.09
CA ALA A 20 -32.40 -27.01 -40.46
C ALA A 20 -32.61 -27.36 -38.95
N SER A 21 -33.33 -26.49 -38.25
CA SER A 21 -33.57 -26.33 -36.79
C SER A 21 -34.13 -27.51 -35.94
N ALA A 22 -33.60 -27.63 -34.70
CA ALA A 22 -34.21 -27.95 -33.37
C ALA A 22 -35.29 -29.06 -33.16
N PRO A 23 -35.21 -29.88 -32.07
CA PRO A 23 -36.05 -29.65 -30.84
C PRO A 23 -35.46 -30.17 -29.48
N VAL A 24 -36.24 -30.10 -28.37
CA VAL A 24 -35.85 -30.19 -26.91
C VAL A 24 -37.14 -30.50 -26.04
N PRO A 25 -37.22 -30.99 -24.75
CA PRO A 25 -36.39 -31.83 -23.79
C PRO A 25 -37.16 -32.97 -22.97
N ARG A 26 -36.56 -33.50 -21.87
CA ARG A 26 -37.13 -34.15 -20.60
C ARG A 26 -37.56 -35.65 -20.60
N PRO A 27 -37.70 -36.36 -19.42
CA PRO A 27 -37.25 -36.15 -18.02
C PRO A 27 -36.43 -37.34 -17.38
N ALA A 28 -36.31 -37.49 -16.03
CA ALA A 28 -35.25 -38.27 -15.32
C ALA A 28 -35.61 -38.96 -13.96
N ARG A 29 -34.68 -39.77 -13.36
CA ARG A 29 -34.42 -40.10 -11.89
C ARG A 29 -33.48 -41.36 -11.74
N PRO A 30 -32.99 -41.82 -10.53
CA PRO A 30 -32.83 -41.20 -9.19
C PRO A 30 -31.37 -41.21 -8.54
N PRO A 31 -30.87 -42.04 -7.54
CA PRO A 31 -29.93 -41.50 -6.50
C PRO A 31 -28.78 -42.38 -5.83
N ARG A 32 -27.64 -41.74 -5.46
CA ARG A 32 -26.85 -41.85 -4.16
C ARG A 32 -26.06 -43.15 -3.75
N PRO A 33 -25.14 -43.13 -2.72
CA PRO A 33 -24.11 -42.13 -2.33
C PRO A 33 -22.74 -42.70 -1.77
N ALA A 34 -21.64 -41.91 -1.74
CA ALA A 34 -20.49 -41.99 -0.79
C ALA A 34 -19.50 -40.80 -0.96
N ALA A 35 -18.55 -40.54 -0.03
CA ALA A 35 -17.72 -39.31 0.04
C ALA A 35 -16.22 -39.54 0.52
N PRO A 36 -15.36 -38.56 0.90
CA PRO A 36 -13.99 -38.45 0.35
C PRO A 36 -12.80 -38.48 1.35
N PRO A 37 -11.56 -38.64 0.82
CA PRO A 37 -10.39 -37.79 1.20
C PRO A 37 -9.45 -37.48 -0.01
N MET A 38 -8.42 -36.61 -0.03
CA MET A 38 -7.93 -35.48 0.81
C MET A 38 -6.97 -34.59 -0.06
N PRO A 39 -6.66 -33.32 0.30
CA PRO A 39 -5.83 -32.41 -0.53
C PRO A 39 -4.32 -32.47 -0.26
N ARG A 40 -3.50 -32.14 -1.28
CA ARG A 40 -2.03 -31.92 -1.16
C ARG A 40 -1.46 -30.81 -2.06
N GLN A 41 -1.93 -29.58 -1.86
CA GLN A 41 -1.05 -28.40 -1.98
C GLN A 41 -1.20 -27.59 -0.70
N ALA A 42 -0.12 -27.50 0.06
CA ALA A 42 -0.06 -26.55 1.18
C ALA A 42 0.11 -25.13 0.60
N PRO A 43 -0.63 -24.12 1.10
CA PRO A 43 -0.28 -22.73 0.80
C PRO A 43 1.15 -22.44 1.29
N PRO A 44 1.85 -21.45 0.70
CA PRO A 44 3.26 -21.18 1.01
C PRO A 44 3.43 -20.65 2.44
N ALA A 45 3.55 -21.56 3.40
CA ALA A 45 3.66 -21.30 4.82
C ALA A 45 5.06 -20.79 5.20
N ALA A 46 5.44 -19.61 4.69
CA ALA A 46 6.50 -18.78 5.27
C ALA A 46 6.01 -18.09 6.56
N ARG A 47 5.34 -18.84 7.44
CA ARG A 47 5.11 -18.43 8.82
C ARG A 47 6.37 -18.82 9.59
N GLY A 48 7.08 -17.83 10.12
CA GLY A 48 8.05 -18.09 11.18
C GLY A 48 7.38 -18.76 12.37
N SER A 49 8.18 -19.39 13.23
CA SER A 49 7.69 -19.88 14.51
C SER A 49 7.03 -18.76 15.32
N VAL A 50 6.09 -19.10 16.21
CA VAL A 50 5.43 -18.11 17.08
C VAL A 50 6.45 -17.38 17.97
N ALA A 51 7.58 -18.02 18.29
CA ALA A 51 8.73 -17.40 18.95
C ALA A 51 9.42 -16.32 18.09
N GLU A 52 9.64 -16.57 16.80
CA GLU A 52 10.16 -15.56 15.86
C GLU A 52 9.17 -14.41 15.68
N TRP A 53 7.87 -14.71 15.53
CA TRP A 53 6.83 -13.69 15.43
C TRP A 53 6.72 -12.84 16.71
N LEU A 54 6.89 -13.41 17.91
CA LEU A 54 6.98 -12.65 19.16
C LEU A 54 8.23 -11.76 19.20
N ALA A 55 9.39 -12.30 18.83
CA ALA A 55 10.66 -11.58 18.87
C ALA A 55 10.82 -10.50 17.77
N ALA A 56 9.98 -10.55 16.73
CA ALA A 56 10.04 -9.68 15.57
C ALA A 56 9.96 -8.17 15.90
N ARG A 57 10.78 -7.39 15.21
CA ARG A 57 10.88 -5.93 15.41
C ARG A 57 9.60 -5.24 14.96
N ARG A 58 9.02 -4.42 15.86
CA ARG A 58 7.84 -3.59 15.62
C ARG A 58 8.14 -2.14 16.00
N PRO A 59 8.80 -1.34 15.15
CA PRO A 59 9.07 0.06 15.46
C PRO A 59 7.79 0.88 15.50
N LYS A 60 7.79 2.00 16.22
CA LYS A 60 6.73 3.01 16.07
C LYS A 60 6.92 3.69 14.72
N THR A 61 5.84 3.75 13.94
CA THR A 61 5.79 4.25 12.56
C THR A 61 4.60 5.19 12.38
N GLN A 62 4.63 5.97 11.29
CA GLN A 62 3.49 6.77 10.82
C GLN A 62 2.21 5.93 10.66
N PRO A 63 1.01 6.57 10.73
CA PRO A 63 -0.27 5.90 10.47
C PRO A 63 -0.26 5.11 9.16
N GLY A 64 -0.87 3.92 9.16
CA GLY A 64 -1.01 3.07 7.97
C GLY A 64 0.21 2.23 7.59
N VAL A 65 1.37 2.41 8.21
CA VAL A 65 2.55 1.58 7.93
C VAL A 65 2.47 0.27 8.71
N TRP A 66 2.56 -0.85 7.99
CA TRP A 66 2.71 -2.20 8.55
C TRP A 66 3.99 -2.31 9.37
N ARG A 67 3.89 -2.67 10.66
CA ARG A 67 5.01 -2.59 11.62
C ARG A 67 5.83 -3.87 11.75
N TYR A 68 5.24 -5.03 11.48
CA TYR A 68 5.93 -6.32 11.60
C TYR A 68 7.12 -6.37 10.63
N GLU A 69 8.33 -6.51 11.20
CA GLU A 69 9.62 -6.52 10.49
C GLU A 69 9.91 -5.26 9.64
N TYR A 70 9.28 -4.12 9.96
CA TYR A 70 9.50 -2.88 9.22
C TYR A 70 10.93 -2.34 9.40
N GLU A 71 11.63 -2.20 8.28
CA GLU A 71 12.90 -1.48 8.17
C GLU A 71 12.72 -0.21 7.29
N PRO A 72 13.01 1.00 7.80
CA PRO A 72 12.95 2.22 7.01
C PRO A 72 13.93 2.17 5.82
N ARG A 73 13.44 2.51 4.62
CA ARG A 73 14.27 2.60 3.42
C ARG A 73 15.40 3.63 3.62
N PRO A 74 16.69 3.31 3.33
CA PRO A 74 17.79 4.25 3.50
C PRO A 74 17.59 5.49 2.61
N PRO A 75 17.99 6.70 3.04
CA PRO A 75 17.59 7.96 2.42
C PRO A 75 17.98 8.05 0.94
N GLU A 76 17.12 8.70 0.16
CA GLU A 76 17.30 8.88 -1.28
C GLU A 76 18.59 9.66 -1.57
N ARG A 77 19.55 8.98 -2.20
CA ARG A 77 20.82 9.59 -2.60
C ARG A 77 20.66 10.20 -3.99
N ASP A 78 20.79 11.51 -4.11
CA ASP A 78 20.79 12.18 -5.42
C ASP A 78 22.03 11.78 -6.25
N THR A 79 21.90 10.68 -6.98
CA THR A 79 22.89 10.20 -7.94
C THR A 79 23.05 11.14 -9.13
N SER A 80 22.07 12.01 -9.40
CA SER A 80 22.09 12.93 -10.55
C SER A 80 23.01 14.12 -10.32
N ALA A 81 22.99 14.78 -9.15
CA ALA A 81 23.92 15.86 -8.84
C ALA A 81 25.33 15.30 -8.58
N ILE A 82 25.45 14.14 -7.92
CA ILE A 82 26.73 13.46 -7.72
C ILE A 82 27.36 13.09 -9.08
N GLY A 83 26.60 12.50 -10.00
CA GLY A 83 27.07 12.18 -11.35
C GLY A 83 27.47 13.41 -12.16
N ARG A 84 26.65 14.47 -12.16
CA ARG A 84 26.96 15.77 -12.80
C ARG A 84 28.25 16.38 -12.25
N LYS A 85 28.42 16.42 -10.93
CA LYS A 85 29.62 16.93 -10.26
C LYS A 85 30.86 16.13 -10.64
N LEU A 86 30.81 14.80 -10.58
CA LEU A 86 31.93 13.92 -10.93
C LEU A 86 32.37 14.13 -12.39
N LEU A 87 31.44 14.20 -13.35
CA LEU A 87 31.77 14.44 -14.75
C LEU A 87 32.46 15.78 -14.98
N VAL A 88 32.05 16.85 -14.29
CA VAL A 88 32.69 18.18 -14.41
C VAL A 88 34.14 18.15 -13.89
N TRP A 89 34.42 17.55 -12.73
CA TRP A 89 35.78 17.46 -12.19
C TRP A 89 36.69 16.53 -13.02
N MET A 90 36.14 15.42 -13.51
CA MET A 90 36.86 14.49 -14.38
C MET A 90 37.18 15.11 -15.75
N GLY A 91 36.25 15.84 -16.34
CA GLY A 91 36.47 16.61 -17.58
C GLY A 91 37.43 17.80 -17.41
N LEU A 92 37.32 18.55 -16.31
CA LEU A 92 38.24 19.66 -16.01
C LEU A 92 39.68 19.18 -15.83
N SER A 93 39.89 18.10 -15.07
CA SER A 93 41.21 17.52 -14.87
C SER A 93 41.78 16.89 -16.15
N PHE A 94 40.95 16.32 -17.03
CA PHE A 94 41.36 15.91 -18.37
C PHE A 94 41.92 17.09 -19.18
N LEU A 95 41.16 18.20 -19.25
CA LEU A 95 41.55 19.40 -19.99
C LEU A 95 42.84 20.03 -19.43
N VAL A 96 43.00 20.08 -18.10
CA VAL A 96 44.26 20.51 -17.45
C VAL A 96 45.41 19.58 -17.81
N GLY A 97 45.22 18.25 -17.79
CA GLY A 97 46.24 17.28 -18.20
C GLY A 97 46.68 17.44 -19.66
N VAL A 98 45.72 17.60 -20.58
CA VAL A 98 45.97 17.84 -22.01
C VAL A 98 46.68 19.19 -22.22
N LEU A 99 46.32 20.23 -21.47
CA LEU A 99 46.97 21.54 -21.51
C LEU A 99 48.42 21.45 -21.02
N LEU A 100 48.68 20.83 -19.86
CA LEU A 100 50.03 20.61 -19.32
C LEU A 100 50.90 19.81 -20.29
N TRP A 101 50.37 18.73 -20.86
CA TRP A 101 51.09 17.95 -21.87
C TRP A 101 51.33 18.72 -23.19
N SER A 102 50.40 19.60 -23.57
CA SER A 102 50.56 20.52 -24.70
C SER A 102 51.64 21.58 -24.44
N LEU A 103 51.76 22.10 -23.22
CA LEU A 103 52.81 23.06 -22.83
C LEU A 103 54.18 22.36 -22.76
N TRP A 104 54.25 21.18 -22.13
CA TRP A 104 55.46 20.35 -22.06
C TRP A 104 56.02 20.04 -23.45
N ARG A 105 55.18 19.56 -24.38
CA ARG A 105 55.60 19.27 -25.76
C ARG A 105 55.99 20.50 -26.59
N ARG A 106 55.59 21.72 -26.20
CA ARG A 106 56.02 22.97 -26.84
C ARG A 106 57.30 23.54 -26.24
N GLY A 107 57.82 22.96 -25.16
CA GLY A 107 58.99 23.49 -24.47
C GLY A 107 58.74 24.82 -23.75
N THR A 108 57.49 25.14 -23.36
CA THR A 108 57.14 26.45 -22.79
C THR A 108 57.20 26.51 -21.25
N LEU A 109 57.59 25.44 -20.56
CA LEU A 109 57.67 25.42 -19.09
C LEU A 109 59.09 25.79 -18.62
N PRO A 110 59.24 26.74 -17.69
CA PRO A 110 60.55 27.11 -17.17
C PRO A 110 61.21 25.91 -16.46
N TYR A 111 62.53 25.78 -16.62
CA TYR A 111 63.35 24.70 -16.05
C TYR A 111 62.97 23.25 -16.46
N GLN A 112 62.05 23.03 -17.40
CA GLN A 112 61.58 21.68 -17.80
C GLN A 112 62.69 20.73 -18.29
N TRP A 113 63.86 21.27 -18.66
CA TRP A 113 65.02 20.51 -19.14
C TRP A 113 66.15 20.38 -18.10
N ALA A 114 66.04 21.03 -16.94
CA ALA A 114 67.07 20.98 -15.91
C ALA A 114 67.29 19.57 -15.34
N PRO A 115 66.25 18.76 -15.03
CA PRO A 115 66.46 17.37 -14.60
C PRO A 115 67.19 16.53 -15.65
N LEU A 116 66.84 16.69 -16.93
CA LEU A 116 67.49 15.96 -18.03
C LEU A 116 68.98 16.27 -18.13
N LYS A 117 69.38 17.55 -17.95
CA LYS A 117 70.80 17.95 -17.90
C LYS A 117 71.54 17.48 -16.65
N ILE A 118 70.86 17.35 -15.51
CA ILE A 118 71.47 16.81 -14.27
C ILE A 118 71.77 15.31 -14.40
N PHE A 119 70.95 14.56 -15.14
CA PHE A 119 71.07 13.10 -15.28
C PHE A 119 71.70 12.62 -16.61
N THR A 120 72.24 13.50 -17.45
CA THR A 120 72.93 13.11 -18.70
C THR A 120 74.22 13.92 -18.92
N PRO A 121 75.29 13.34 -19.51
CA PRO A 121 76.53 14.07 -19.78
C PRO A 121 76.35 15.24 -20.76
N ASP A 122 77.00 16.39 -20.50
CA ASP A 122 76.95 17.55 -21.41
C ASP A 122 77.41 17.25 -22.84
N SER A 123 78.31 16.28 -23.03
CA SER A 123 78.79 15.83 -24.34
C SER A 123 77.69 15.30 -25.27
N TRP A 124 76.56 14.85 -24.71
CA TRP A 124 75.41 14.33 -25.46
C TRP A 124 74.56 15.42 -26.14
N TRP A 125 74.79 16.69 -25.82
CA TRP A 125 73.99 17.83 -26.27
C TRP A 125 74.82 18.82 -27.08
N TRP A 126 74.17 19.58 -27.98
CA TRP A 126 74.84 20.70 -28.64
C TRP A 126 75.00 21.88 -27.66
N PRO A 127 76.20 22.50 -27.53
CA PRO A 127 76.48 23.54 -26.54
C PRO A 127 75.44 24.65 -26.48
N GLY A 128 75.01 25.03 -25.28
CA GLY A 128 73.98 26.05 -25.04
C GLY A 128 72.53 25.59 -25.32
N THR A 129 72.31 24.44 -25.97
CA THR A 129 70.97 23.99 -26.39
C THR A 129 70.43 22.82 -25.54
N THR A 130 69.33 22.21 -26.00
CA THR A 130 68.83 20.89 -25.58
C THR A 130 68.63 19.95 -26.78
N SER A 131 69.26 20.28 -27.91
CA SER A 131 69.23 19.45 -29.12
C SER A 131 70.15 18.25 -28.94
N PRO A 132 69.67 17.00 -29.14
CA PRO A 132 70.51 15.82 -29.03
C PRO A 132 71.63 15.85 -30.08
N ARG A 133 72.85 15.54 -29.66
CA ARG A 133 74.01 15.38 -30.56
C ARG A 133 74.19 13.93 -30.97
N ASP A 134 74.08 13.02 -30.01
CA ASP A 134 74.27 11.58 -30.19
C ASP A 134 72.93 10.83 -30.13
N GLN A 135 72.89 9.63 -30.73
CA GLN A 135 71.72 8.74 -30.66
C GLN A 135 71.27 8.46 -29.21
N LYS A 136 72.21 8.28 -28.27
CA LYS A 136 71.93 8.07 -26.83
C LYS A 136 71.21 9.26 -26.21
N ALA A 137 71.50 10.49 -26.66
CA ALA A 137 70.82 11.70 -26.21
C ALA A 137 69.36 11.74 -26.68
N ASN A 138 69.10 11.30 -27.91
CA ASN A 138 67.75 11.21 -28.46
C ASN A 138 66.89 10.16 -27.72
N GLU A 139 67.44 8.97 -27.46
CA GLU A 139 66.73 7.95 -26.66
C GLU A 139 66.48 8.43 -25.22
N ALA A 140 67.44 9.10 -24.59
CA ALA A 140 67.28 9.68 -23.25
C ALA A 140 66.19 10.77 -23.21
N LEU A 141 66.08 11.58 -24.27
CA LEU A 141 65.01 12.56 -24.43
C LEU A 141 63.63 11.90 -24.54
N VAL A 142 63.51 10.77 -25.24
CA VAL A 142 62.26 9.99 -25.34
C VAL A 142 61.89 9.36 -23.99
N VAL A 143 62.85 8.77 -23.26
CA VAL A 143 62.64 8.28 -21.89
C VAL A 143 62.11 9.39 -20.98
N TYR A 144 62.76 10.56 -21.02
CA TYR A 144 62.39 11.71 -20.19
C TYR A 144 60.98 12.24 -20.49
N GLN A 145 60.59 12.31 -21.77
CA GLN A 145 59.22 12.65 -22.16
C GLN A 145 58.19 11.63 -21.67
N GLY A 146 58.55 10.34 -21.63
CA GLY A 146 57.74 9.28 -21.02
C GLY A 146 57.52 9.44 -19.52
N VAL A 147 58.60 9.71 -18.77
CA VAL A 147 58.52 9.95 -17.31
C VAL A 147 57.65 11.17 -17.00
N ALA A 148 57.81 12.27 -17.76
CA ALA A 148 56.98 13.46 -17.59
C ALA A 148 55.50 13.20 -17.94
N PHE A 149 55.21 12.44 -18.99
CA PHE A 149 53.84 12.03 -19.33
C PHE A 149 53.22 11.16 -18.23
N ALA A 150 53.95 10.16 -17.73
CA ALA A 150 53.51 9.31 -16.63
C ALA A 150 53.21 10.11 -15.36
N LEU A 151 54.03 11.10 -15.03
CA LEU A 151 53.81 12.02 -13.91
C LEU A 151 52.53 12.86 -14.09
N ILE A 152 52.30 13.41 -15.29
CA ILE A 152 51.08 14.17 -15.61
C ILE A 152 49.83 13.26 -15.48
N VAL A 153 49.88 12.05 -16.04
CA VAL A 153 48.78 11.06 -15.94
C VAL A 153 48.52 10.67 -14.48
N PHE A 154 49.56 10.46 -13.68
CA PHE A 154 49.45 10.17 -12.25
C PHE A 154 48.79 11.32 -11.48
N LEU A 155 49.22 12.57 -11.70
CA LEU A 155 48.64 13.75 -11.05
C LEU A 155 47.17 13.94 -11.45
N VAL A 156 46.84 13.82 -12.73
CA VAL A 156 45.45 13.89 -13.23
C VAL A 156 44.59 12.81 -12.59
N GLY A 157 45.05 11.56 -12.57
CA GLY A 157 44.33 10.45 -11.94
C GLY A 157 44.15 10.60 -10.42
N ARG A 158 45.16 11.13 -9.72
CA ARG A 158 45.19 11.26 -8.26
C ARG A 158 44.36 12.43 -7.72
N PHE A 159 44.23 13.52 -8.48
CA PHE A 159 43.52 14.73 -8.05
C PHE A 159 42.20 15.00 -8.82
N GLY A 160 42.03 14.42 -10.01
CA GLY A 160 40.90 14.69 -10.90
C GLY A 160 39.59 13.93 -10.64
N ALA A 161 39.39 13.41 -9.42
CA ALA A 161 38.25 12.56 -9.03
C ALA A 161 38.04 11.26 -9.87
N TRP A 162 39.02 10.85 -10.69
CA TRP A 162 38.90 9.69 -11.58
C TRP A 162 38.61 8.38 -10.86
N ALA A 163 39.17 8.16 -9.66
CA ALA A 163 38.88 6.96 -8.86
C ALA A 163 37.39 6.87 -8.49
N GLU A 164 36.79 7.98 -8.04
CA GLU A 164 35.36 8.07 -7.71
C GLU A 164 34.49 7.99 -8.97
N GLY A 165 34.89 8.63 -10.06
CA GLY A 165 34.21 8.57 -11.35
C GLY A 165 34.17 7.15 -11.93
N ILE A 166 35.29 6.44 -11.93
CA ILE A 166 35.38 5.03 -12.37
C ILE A 166 34.52 4.13 -11.47
N GLN A 167 34.56 4.33 -10.14
CA GLN A 167 33.67 3.60 -9.23
C GLN A 167 32.19 3.86 -9.56
N HIS A 168 31.81 5.12 -9.78
CA HIS A 168 30.43 5.52 -10.02
C HIS A 168 29.89 5.04 -11.39
N PHE A 169 30.62 5.28 -12.48
CA PHE A 169 30.13 5.06 -13.85
C PHE A 169 30.41 3.66 -14.40
N VAL A 170 31.46 2.97 -13.93
CA VAL A 170 31.89 1.66 -14.43
C VAL A 170 31.65 0.56 -13.41
N VAL A 171 32.22 0.67 -12.19
CA VAL A 171 32.22 -0.43 -11.21
C VAL A 171 30.84 -0.73 -10.64
N ARG A 172 29.99 0.29 -10.46
CA ARG A 172 28.59 0.11 -9.99
C ARG A 172 27.63 -0.48 -11.02
N ARG A 173 28.03 -0.64 -12.29
CA ARG A 173 27.14 -1.27 -13.29
C ARG A 173 27.07 -2.79 -13.06
N PRO A 174 25.90 -3.43 -13.27
CA PRO A 174 25.82 -4.87 -13.29
C PRO A 174 26.67 -5.46 -14.42
N GLN A 175 27.08 -6.72 -14.26
CA GLN A 175 27.65 -7.50 -15.36
C GLN A 175 26.52 -7.88 -16.35
N PRO A 176 26.80 -7.97 -17.66
CA PRO A 176 28.11 -7.82 -18.32
C PRO A 176 28.50 -6.36 -18.62
N ALA A 177 27.61 -5.37 -18.43
CA ALA A 177 27.83 -3.99 -18.88
C ALA A 177 29.12 -3.35 -18.34
N ARG A 178 29.49 -3.62 -17.08
CA ARG A 178 30.78 -3.22 -16.48
C ARG A 178 31.99 -3.71 -17.28
N ALA A 179 31.97 -4.98 -17.72
CA ALA A 179 33.07 -5.58 -18.48
C ALA A 179 33.15 -5.01 -19.91
N VAL A 180 31.99 -4.78 -20.55
CA VAL A 180 31.91 -4.16 -21.89
C VAL A 180 32.50 -2.75 -21.89
N VAL A 181 32.09 -1.89 -20.95
CA VAL A 181 32.60 -0.51 -20.84
C VAL A 181 34.12 -0.49 -20.60
N ALA A 182 34.62 -1.36 -19.73
CA ALA A 182 36.06 -1.50 -19.51
C ALA A 182 36.82 -2.01 -20.76
N SER A 183 36.21 -2.88 -21.56
CA SER A 183 36.80 -3.41 -22.80
C SER A 183 36.87 -2.34 -23.89
N VAL A 184 35.82 -1.54 -24.08
CA VAL A 184 35.81 -0.41 -25.02
C VAL A 184 36.86 0.63 -24.63
N ALA A 185 36.99 0.94 -23.33
CA ALA A 185 38.02 1.85 -22.84
C ALA A 185 39.45 1.29 -23.05
N ALA A 186 39.65 -0.01 -22.83
CA ALA A 186 40.93 -0.69 -23.05
C ALA A 186 41.35 -0.64 -24.54
N VAL A 187 40.44 -0.96 -25.46
CA VAL A 187 40.68 -0.85 -26.91
C VAL A 187 40.99 0.60 -27.28
N GLY A 188 40.22 1.56 -26.75
CA GLY A 188 40.47 2.99 -26.97
C GLY A 188 41.87 3.44 -26.56
N VAL A 189 42.42 2.94 -25.44
CA VAL A 189 43.81 3.23 -25.04
C VAL A 189 44.82 2.51 -25.94
N LEU A 190 44.60 1.24 -26.29
CA LEU A 190 45.52 0.50 -27.16
C LEU A 190 45.67 1.14 -28.55
N VAL A 191 44.59 1.72 -29.11
CA VAL A 191 44.62 2.50 -30.36
C VAL A 191 45.63 3.65 -30.30
N PHE A 192 45.81 4.29 -29.13
CA PHE A 192 46.78 5.37 -28.94
C PHE A 192 48.17 4.89 -28.50
N VAL A 193 48.33 3.64 -28.07
CA VAL A 193 49.63 3.03 -27.74
C VAL A 193 50.29 2.43 -28.98
N TRP A 194 49.51 1.78 -29.85
CA TRP A 194 49.97 1.09 -31.06
C TRP A 194 49.20 1.54 -32.32
N PRO A 195 49.24 2.84 -32.69
CA PRO A 195 48.51 3.36 -33.85
C PRO A 195 48.97 2.74 -35.17
N ASP A 196 50.28 2.50 -35.32
CA ASP A 196 50.89 1.92 -36.52
C ASP A 196 50.39 0.49 -36.79
N ALA A 197 50.15 -0.30 -35.72
CA ALA A 197 49.58 -1.65 -35.80
C ALA A 197 48.13 -1.68 -36.30
N LEU A 198 47.48 -0.52 -36.39
CA LEU A 198 46.12 -0.32 -36.91
C LEU A 198 46.11 0.57 -38.17
N GLY A 199 47.28 0.92 -38.74
CA GLY A 199 47.40 1.77 -39.91
C GLY A 199 47.07 3.26 -39.68
N LEU A 200 47.07 3.73 -38.43
CA LEU A 200 46.68 5.09 -38.07
C LEU A 200 47.88 6.04 -38.06
N SER A 201 47.82 7.13 -38.83
CA SER A 201 48.90 8.11 -38.99
C SER A 201 49.08 9.09 -37.82
N TRP A 202 48.53 8.78 -36.64
CA TRP A 202 48.53 9.67 -35.48
C TRP A 202 49.69 9.33 -34.54
N ARG A 203 50.36 10.35 -33.99
CA ARG A 203 51.52 10.14 -33.10
C ARG A 203 51.13 9.31 -31.85
N PRO A 204 51.86 8.21 -31.55
CA PRO A 204 51.58 7.38 -30.37
C PRO A 204 51.77 8.15 -29.07
N LEU A 205 51.10 7.70 -28.00
CA LEU A 205 51.38 8.12 -26.64
C LEU A 205 52.76 7.61 -26.20
N PRO A 206 53.52 8.39 -25.41
CA PRO A 206 54.81 7.98 -24.88
C PRO A 206 54.63 6.98 -23.73
N ILE A 207 54.20 5.77 -24.08
CA ILE A 207 54.00 4.62 -23.19
C ILE A 207 54.88 3.48 -23.68
N ALA A 208 54.73 3.06 -24.94
CA ALA A 208 55.61 2.07 -25.56
C ALA A 208 57.01 2.64 -25.79
N ASN A 209 57.12 3.71 -26.59
CA ASN A 209 58.42 4.24 -27.06
C ASN A 209 59.42 4.52 -25.91
N PRO A 210 59.06 5.13 -24.76
CA PRO A 210 59.99 5.32 -23.65
C PRO A 210 60.55 4.01 -23.05
N ILE A 211 59.76 2.94 -23.03
CA ILE A 211 60.21 1.62 -22.55
C ILE A 211 61.18 1.02 -23.58
N LEU A 212 60.89 1.17 -24.88
CA LEU A 212 61.78 0.72 -25.95
C LEU A 212 63.12 1.48 -25.92
N SER A 213 63.09 2.82 -25.85
CA SER A 213 64.26 3.69 -25.70
C SER A 213 65.09 3.37 -24.45
N LEU A 214 64.43 3.05 -23.32
CA LEU A 214 65.12 2.62 -22.10
C LEU A 214 65.85 1.29 -22.31
N VAL A 215 65.24 0.33 -23.01
CA VAL A 215 65.91 -0.94 -23.38
C VAL A 215 67.12 -0.66 -24.29
N VAL A 216 67.00 0.21 -25.30
CA VAL A 216 68.14 0.60 -26.17
C VAL A 216 69.29 1.20 -25.37
N LEU A 217 69.00 2.07 -24.40
CA LEU A 217 70.01 2.66 -23.51
C LEU A 217 70.69 1.62 -22.62
N LEU A 218 69.92 0.66 -22.08
CA LEU A 218 70.44 -0.42 -21.22
C LEU A 218 71.24 -1.48 -22.00
N THR A 219 70.84 -1.81 -23.23
CA THR A 219 71.53 -2.79 -24.09
C THR A 219 72.61 -2.17 -24.98
N GLY A 220 72.76 -0.85 -24.97
CA GLY A 220 73.77 -0.12 -25.75
C GLY A 220 73.49 0.02 -27.25
N GLY A 221 72.34 -0.46 -27.74
CA GLY A 221 71.95 -0.40 -29.15
C GLY A 221 70.75 -1.29 -29.50
N TYR A 222 70.26 -1.22 -30.76
CA TYR A 222 69.04 -1.89 -31.21
C TYR A 222 69.13 -3.43 -31.36
N GLY A 223 70.26 -4.07 -31.04
CA GLY A 223 70.45 -5.53 -31.23
C GLY A 223 69.39 -6.39 -30.54
N PHE A 224 68.84 -5.93 -29.40
CA PHE A 224 67.71 -6.58 -28.72
C PHE A 224 66.47 -6.76 -29.63
N PHE A 225 66.20 -5.80 -30.51
CA PHE A 225 65.04 -5.79 -31.41
C PHE A 225 65.25 -6.60 -32.70
N GLN A 226 66.49 -7.02 -32.97
CA GLN A 226 66.79 -7.92 -34.09
C GLN A 226 66.41 -9.38 -33.81
N VAL A 227 66.12 -9.72 -32.55
CA VAL A 227 65.62 -11.05 -32.12
C VAL A 227 64.09 -10.98 -32.00
N PRO A 228 63.31 -11.55 -32.95
CA PRO A 228 61.86 -11.33 -33.00
C PRO A 228 61.13 -11.79 -31.72
N VAL A 229 61.58 -12.91 -31.12
CA VAL A 229 61.01 -13.46 -29.90
C VAL A 229 61.10 -12.47 -28.73
N LEU A 230 62.23 -11.77 -28.58
CA LEU A 230 62.43 -10.79 -27.51
C LEU A 230 61.63 -9.50 -27.76
N ALA A 231 61.58 -9.04 -29.01
CA ALA A 231 60.78 -7.88 -29.41
C ALA A 231 59.28 -8.12 -29.18
N TYR A 232 58.72 -9.24 -29.67
CA TYR A 232 57.32 -9.59 -29.48
C TYR A 232 56.97 -9.86 -28.01
N LEU A 233 57.87 -10.47 -27.23
CA LEU A 233 57.68 -10.65 -25.79
C LEU A 233 57.60 -9.31 -25.05
N LEU A 234 58.47 -8.35 -25.40
CA LEU A 234 58.42 -7.00 -24.82
C LEU A 234 57.13 -6.25 -25.22
N TYR A 235 56.72 -6.32 -26.49
CA TYR A 235 55.45 -5.74 -26.94
C TYR A 235 54.23 -6.37 -26.24
N ALA A 236 54.25 -7.69 -26.02
CA ALA A 236 53.22 -8.40 -25.28
C ALA A 236 53.16 -7.98 -23.80
N LEU A 237 54.32 -7.82 -23.14
CA LEU A 237 54.40 -7.33 -21.75
C LEU A 237 53.88 -5.89 -21.62
N ILE A 238 54.27 -4.98 -22.51
CA ILE A 238 53.75 -3.60 -22.55
C ILE A 238 52.23 -3.60 -22.72
N THR A 239 51.72 -4.40 -23.66
CA THR A 239 50.28 -4.53 -23.93
C THR A 239 49.52 -5.13 -22.74
N ALA A 240 50.07 -6.15 -22.08
CA ALA A 240 49.49 -6.74 -20.88
C ALA A 240 49.45 -5.75 -19.70
N ALA A 241 50.51 -4.95 -19.51
CA ALA A 241 50.57 -3.92 -18.48
C ALA A 241 49.51 -2.81 -18.72
N VAL A 242 49.28 -2.41 -19.98
CA VAL A 242 48.21 -1.47 -20.35
C VAL A 242 46.82 -2.06 -20.12
N LEU A 243 46.61 -3.35 -20.39
CA LEU A 243 45.33 -4.04 -20.22
C LEU A 243 44.99 -4.35 -18.75
N TRP A 244 45.98 -4.62 -17.89
CA TRP A 244 45.81 -5.02 -16.49
C TRP A 244 44.84 -4.16 -15.67
N PRO A 245 44.92 -2.80 -15.66
CA PRO A 245 43.96 -1.98 -14.91
C PRO A 245 42.54 -2.12 -15.43
N PHE A 246 42.34 -2.23 -16.75
CA PHE A 246 41.00 -2.40 -17.35
C PHE A 246 40.42 -3.77 -17.05
N ALA A 247 41.22 -4.84 -17.05
CA ALA A 247 40.78 -6.17 -16.65
C ALA A 247 40.30 -6.20 -15.19
N ARG A 248 41.03 -5.53 -14.29
CA ARG A 248 40.71 -5.43 -12.85
C ARG A 248 39.49 -4.53 -12.60
N ILE A 249 39.36 -3.40 -13.30
CA ILE A 249 38.19 -2.51 -13.23
C ILE A 249 36.94 -3.20 -13.83
N GLY A 250 37.09 -3.91 -14.94
CA GLY A 250 36.01 -4.56 -15.68
C GLY A 250 35.45 -5.84 -15.04
N GLY A 251 36.19 -6.48 -14.14
CA GLY A 251 35.77 -7.75 -13.53
C GLY A 251 35.73 -8.91 -14.52
N TRP A 252 36.68 -8.96 -15.48
CA TRP A 252 36.64 -9.94 -16.57
C TRP A 252 36.75 -11.40 -16.08
N LEU A 253 37.49 -11.64 -14.99
CA LEU A 253 37.55 -12.94 -14.31
C LEU A 253 36.20 -13.33 -13.70
N ASP A 254 35.48 -12.37 -13.13
CA ASP A 254 34.17 -12.60 -12.52
C ASP A 254 33.17 -13.06 -13.58
N VAL A 255 33.12 -12.40 -14.75
CA VAL A 255 32.27 -12.78 -15.90
C VAL A 255 32.61 -14.19 -16.40
N TRP A 256 33.89 -14.58 -16.36
CA TRP A 256 34.34 -15.92 -16.74
C TRP A 256 33.94 -16.99 -15.71
N SER A 257 33.96 -16.64 -14.41
CA SER A 257 33.55 -17.51 -13.30
C SER A 257 32.02 -17.64 -13.14
N ALA A 258 31.26 -16.58 -13.44
CA ALA A 258 29.80 -16.56 -13.36
C ALA A 258 29.13 -17.52 -14.36
N ARG A 259 29.84 -17.86 -15.45
CA ARG A 259 29.45 -18.96 -16.35
C ARG A 259 29.63 -20.37 -15.75
N ARG A 260 30.18 -20.50 -14.54
CA ARG A 260 30.44 -21.79 -13.86
C ARG A 260 29.86 -21.92 -12.44
N LYS A 261 29.29 -20.86 -11.85
CA LYS A 261 28.59 -20.94 -10.55
C LYS A 261 27.26 -20.19 -10.54
N LYS A 262 26.18 -20.93 -10.26
CA LYS A 262 24.85 -20.41 -9.91
C LYS A 262 24.52 -20.90 -8.49
N GLU A 263 25.01 -20.18 -7.50
CA GLU A 263 24.96 -20.56 -6.08
C GLU A 263 23.82 -19.81 -5.37
N ALA A 264 23.12 -20.48 -4.46
CA ALA A 264 21.90 -19.94 -3.85
C ALA A 264 22.21 -18.91 -2.73
N PRO A 265 21.32 -17.93 -2.48
CA PRO A 265 21.52 -16.97 -1.40
C PRO A 265 21.52 -17.65 -0.01
N PRO A 266 22.40 -17.24 0.92
CA PRO A 266 22.45 -17.81 2.26
C PRO A 266 21.21 -17.41 3.07
N ARG A 267 20.76 -18.31 3.95
CA ARG A 267 19.77 -17.98 4.99
C ARG A 267 20.40 -17.05 6.04
N PRO A 268 19.66 -16.09 6.61
CA PRO A 268 20.13 -15.32 7.76
C PRO A 268 20.46 -16.22 8.95
N THR A 269 21.57 -15.96 9.63
CA THR A 269 21.91 -16.61 10.89
C THR A 269 20.94 -16.13 11.98
N ALA A 270 20.44 -17.05 12.81
CA ALA A 270 19.50 -16.70 13.88
C ALA A 270 20.13 -15.70 14.87
N ALA A 271 19.55 -14.51 14.98
CA ALA A 271 19.86 -13.57 16.04
C ALA A 271 19.31 -14.10 17.39
N PRO A 272 19.93 -13.77 18.53
CA PRO A 272 19.41 -14.19 19.84
C PRO A 272 17.96 -13.74 20.04
N ALA A 273 17.07 -14.69 20.33
CA ALA A 273 15.64 -14.43 20.46
C ALA A 273 15.38 -13.40 21.57
N ARG A 274 14.76 -12.27 21.21
CA ARG A 274 14.28 -11.30 22.19
C ARG A 274 13.14 -11.93 22.98
N ALA A 275 13.38 -12.15 24.27
CA ALA A 275 12.54 -12.93 25.16
C ALA A 275 11.04 -12.57 25.03
N GLY A 276 10.23 -13.54 24.63
CA GLY A 276 8.83 -13.35 24.21
C GLY A 276 7.86 -12.82 25.27
N TRP A 277 8.32 -12.64 26.51
CA TRP A 277 7.53 -12.18 27.67
C TRP A 277 8.29 -11.19 28.56
N ALA A 278 9.15 -10.34 27.98
CA ALA A 278 9.99 -9.38 28.72
C ALA A 278 9.21 -8.55 29.76
N GLN A 279 8.03 -8.04 29.41
CA GLN A 279 7.16 -7.24 30.30
C GLN A 279 6.64 -7.99 31.53
N LEU A 280 6.57 -9.33 31.50
CA LEU A 280 6.24 -10.14 32.67
C LEU A 280 7.45 -10.31 33.61
N ARG A 281 8.64 -10.51 33.05
CA ARG A 281 9.90 -10.60 33.82
C ARG A 281 10.29 -9.26 34.44
N GLU A 282 10.10 -8.16 33.71
CA GLU A 282 10.23 -6.78 34.22
C GLU A 282 9.28 -6.48 35.41
N ALA A 283 8.18 -7.23 35.53
CA ALA A 283 7.21 -7.15 36.63
C ALA A 283 7.34 -8.29 37.67
N GLY A 284 8.46 -9.04 37.65
CA GLY A 284 8.75 -10.13 38.59
C GLY A 284 7.83 -11.35 38.48
N GLN A 285 7.12 -11.51 37.36
CA GLN A 285 6.23 -12.64 37.09
C GLN A 285 6.93 -13.76 36.30
N ASP A 286 8.17 -14.07 36.67
CA ASP A 286 9.04 -14.98 35.92
C ASP A 286 8.43 -16.39 35.75
N GLN A 287 7.76 -16.91 36.78
CA GLN A 287 7.07 -18.21 36.69
C GLN A 287 5.99 -18.25 35.59
N ALA A 288 5.23 -17.16 35.41
CA ALA A 288 4.25 -17.05 34.34
C ALA A 288 4.95 -16.87 32.97
N ALA A 289 6.00 -16.04 32.92
CA ALA A 289 6.79 -15.82 31.72
C ALA A 289 7.46 -17.10 31.21
N ASP A 290 7.96 -17.96 32.10
CA ASP A 290 8.64 -19.21 31.79
C ASP A 290 7.66 -20.29 31.32
N VAL A 291 6.50 -20.44 31.98
CA VAL A 291 5.42 -21.31 31.48
C VAL A 291 4.96 -20.87 30.09
N LEU A 292 4.69 -19.59 29.86
CA LEU A 292 4.30 -19.09 28.54
C LEU A 292 5.43 -19.22 27.50
N THR A 293 6.70 -19.13 27.92
CA THR A 293 7.85 -19.41 27.04
C THR A 293 7.87 -20.89 26.63
N ALA A 294 7.60 -21.81 27.57
CA ALA A 294 7.56 -23.25 27.31
C ALA A 294 6.32 -23.69 26.50
N GLU A 295 5.17 -23.01 26.64
CA GLU A 295 4.00 -23.21 25.80
C GLU A 295 4.26 -22.78 24.34
N VAL A 296 4.89 -21.62 24.13
CA VAL A 296 5.28 -21.14 22.78
C VAL A 296 6.35 -22.05 22.16
N ALA A 297 7.41 -22.38 22.90
CA ALA A 297 8.48 -23.25 22.41
C ALA A 297 7.99 -24.68 22.11
N GLY A 298 6.99 -25.16 22.88
CA GLY A 298 6.32 -26.43 22.65
C GLY A 298 5.21 -26.40 21.59
N GLY A 299 5.03 -25.29 20.87
CA GLY A 299 4.03 -25.16 19.80
C GLY A 299 2.57 -25.17 20.27
N ARG A 300 2.31 -24.98 21.56
CA ARG A 300 0.97 -25.04 22.17
C ARG A 300 0.23 -23.71 22.17
N MET A 301 0.89 -22.59 21.88
CA MET A 301 0.30 -21.26 21.66
C MET A 301 0.43 -20.82 20.20
N ASN A 302 -0.60 -20.17 19.67
CA ASN A 302 -0.52 -19.38 18.43
C ASN A 302 -0.37 -17.87 18.73
N ASP A 303 -0.38 -17.05 17.69
CA ASP A 303 -0.35 -15.58 17.76
C ASP A 303 -1.59 -14.97 18.44
N VAL A 304 -2.78 -15.60 18.29
CA VAL A 304 -4.02 -15.21 18.97
C VAL A 304 -3.89 -15.41 20.48
N ASP A 305 -3.39 -16.56 20.95
CA ASP A 305 -3.15 -16.83 22.37
C ASP A 305 -2.14 -15.83 22.96
N CYS A 306 -1.05 -15.58 22.24
CA CYS A 306 -0.05 -14.60 22.64
C CYS A 306 -0.65 -13.19 22.77
N ALA A 307 -1.49 -12.76 21.83
CA ALA A 307 -2.17 -11.47 21.87
C ALA A 307 -3.25 -11.39 22.98
N ARG A 308 -3.95 -12.50 23.25
CA ARG A 308 -4.97 -12.63 24.32
C ARG A 308 -4.36 -12.55 25.71
N VAL A 309 -3.29 -13.31 25.96
CA VAL A 309 -2.54 -13.25 27.23
C VAL A 309 -1.87 -11.88 27.41
N THR A 310 -1.34 -11.29 26.33
CA THR A 310 -0.83 -9.90 26.35
C THR A 310 -1.93 -8.88 26.67
N HIS A 311 -3.15 -9.07 26.14
CA HIS A 311 -4.30 -8.20 26.42
C HIS A 311 -4.75 -8.31 27.88
N ALA A 312 -4.88 -9.54 28.41
CA ALA A 312 -5.19 -9.79 29.81
C ALA A 312 -4.13 -9.18 30.76
N TRP A 313 -2.84 -9.27 30.42
CA TRP A 313 -1.77 -8.62 31.18
C TRP A 313 -1.89 -7.09 31.19
N ARG A 314 -2.17 -6.46 30.04
CA ARG A 314 -2.35 -5.00 29.93
C ARG A 314 -3.55 -4.44 30.70
N HIS A 315 -4.50 -5.29 31.12
CA HIS A 315 -5.73 -4.88 31.80
C HIS A 315 -5.93 -5.53 33.18
N THR A 316 -4.98 -6.33 33.68
CA THR A 316 -5.08 -6.85 35.05
C THR A 316 -4.71 -5.77 36.06
N ALA A 317 -5.53 -5.62 37.11
CA ALA A 317 -5.18 -4.88 38.31
C ALA A 317 -4.43 -5.77 39.34
N ASP A 318 -4.45 -7.09 39.15
CA ASP A 318 -3.84 -8.07 40.05
C ASP A 318 -2.87 -9.00 39.25
N PRO A 319 -1.55 -8.77 39.36
CA PRO A 319 -0.54 -9.65 38.78
C PRO A 319 -0.53 -11.08 39.36
N ALA A 320 -0.92 -11.27 40.63
CA ALA A 320 -0.92 -12.57 41.27
C ALA A 320 -2.10 -13.43 40.81
N ALA A 321 -3.30 -12.86 40.64
CA ALA A 321 -4.43 -13.54 39.99
C ALA A 321 -4.14 -13.87 38.51
N PHE A 322 -3.44 -12.99 37.79
CA PHE A 322 -2.97 -13.26 36.44
C PHE A 322 -2.02 -14.47 36.42
N THR A 323 -0.96 -14.46 37.23
CA THR A 323 0.01 -15.56 37.31
C THR A 323 -0.65 -16.87 37.74
N LYS A 324 -1.54 -16.86 38.74
CA LYS A 324 -2.33 -18.03 39.16
C LYS A 324 -3.20 -18.60 38.03
N THR A 325 -3.71 -17.75 37.13
CA THR A 325 -4.51 -18.18 35.97
C THR A 325 -3.62 -18.79 34.89
N VAL A 326 -2.47 -18.17 34.58
CA VAL A 326 -1.46 -18.71 33.65
C VAL A 326 -0.95 -20.07 34.12
N LEU A 327 -0.58 -20.21 35.40
CA LEU A 327 -0.10 -21.48 35.97
C LEU A 327 -1.17 -22.60 35.96
N LYS A 328 -2.47 -22.24 35.96
CA LYS A 328 -3.58 -23.21 35.90
C LYS A 328 -4.02 -23.58 34.48
N GLN A 329 -3.95 -22.63 33.53
CA GLN A 329 -4.58 -22.77 32.20
C GLN A 329 -3.58 -22.74 31.03
N GLY A 330 -2.33 -22.33 31.25
CA GLY A 330 -1.28 -22.25 30.24
C GLY A 330 -1.73 -21.48 28.98
N ALA A 331 -1.50 -22.08 27.81
CA ALA A 331 -1.94 -21.56 26.52
C ALA A 331 -3.45 -21.32 26.39
N GLY A 332 -4.28 -22.01 27.18
CA GLY A 332 -5.74 -21.87 27.19
C GLY A 332 -6.28 -20.71 28.03
N ALA A 333 -5.41 -19.91 28.66
CA ALA A 333 -5.84 -18.86 29.57
C ALA A 333 -6.71 -17.79 28.88
N TRP A 334 -7.76 -17.35 29.59
CA TRP A 334 -8.78 -16.39 29.13
C TRP A 334 -9.40 -16.68 27.75
N ALA A 335 -9.56 -17.96 27.37
CA ALA A 335 -10.16 -18.34 26.09
C ALA A 335 -11.55 -17.70 25.86
N HIS A 336 -11.84 -17.38 24.60
CA HIS A 336 -13.11 -16.80 24.16
C HIS A 336 -14.29 -17.76 24.44
N PRO A 337 -15.51 -17.29 24.78
CA PRO A 337 -16.65 -18.16 25.12
C PRO A 337 -17.04 -19.22 24.07
N SER A 338 -16.72 -19.00 22.79
CA SER A 338 -16.91 -20.01 21.72
C SER A 338 -15.89 -21.16 21.75
N GLY A 339 -14.92 -21.15 22.66
CA GLY A 339 -13.85 -22.14 22.79
C GLY A 339 -12.79 -22.11 21.68
N GLN A 340 -13.01 -21.33 20.62
CA GLN A 340 -12.09 -21.18 19.50
C GLN A 340 -10.84 -20.38 19.92
N ARG A 341 -9.67 -20.82 19.42
CA ARG A 341 -8.36 -20.18 19.63
C ARG A 341 -7.74 -19.67 18.33
N ASP A 342 -8.37 -19.91 17.19
CA ASP A 342 -8.00 -19.42 15.86
C ASP A 342 -9.26 -19.35 14.98
N LEU A 343 -9.14 -18.72 13.81
CA LEU A 343 -10.14 -18.83 12.74
C LEU A 343 -9.90 -20.08 11.88
N PRO A 344 -10.95 -20.68 11.30
CA PRO A 344 -10.85 -21.88 10.46
C PRO A 344 -10.01 -21.66 9.18
N ALA A 345 -9.99 -20.42 8.67
CA ALA A 345 -9.14 -19.98 7.59
C ALA A 345 -8.68 -18.53 7.86
N ARG A 346 -7.54 -18.15 7.28
CA ARG A 346 -7.07 -16.76 7.21
C ARG A 346 -6.55 -16.49 5.80
N ALA A 347 -6.97 -15.38 5.19
CA ALA A 347 -6.52 -14.91 3.89
C ALA A 347 -5.48 -13.77 3.97
N ALA A 348 -5.48 -12.97 5.04
CA ALA A 348 -4.60 -11.82 5.20
C ALA A 348 -3.44 -12.08 6.19
N ALA A 349 -2.48 -11.15 6.23
CA ALA A 349 -1.40 -11.15 7.21
C ALA A 349 -1.76 -10.24 8.39
N HIS A 350 -1.64 -10.75 9.62
CA HIS A 350 -2.05 -10.08 10.86
C HIS A 350 -0.91 -9.97 11.88
N ASP A 351 -0.88 -8.88 12.64
CA ASP A 351 0.01 -8.66 13.77
C ASP A 351 -0.79 -8.25 15.01
N LEU A 352 -1.37 -9.26 15.66
CA LEU A 352 -2.36 -9.13 16.74
C LEU A 352 -1.80 -8.48 18.02
N LEU A 353 -0.47 -8.36 18.19
CA LEU A 353 0.13 -7.61 19.30
C LEU A 353 -0.10 -6.09 19.20
N VAL A 354 -0.32 -5.59 17.99
CA VAL A 354 -0.58 -4.19 17.64
C VAL A 354 -1.93 -3.98 16.93
N GLY A 355 -2.73 -5.04 16.75
CA GLY A 355 -4.05 -5.00 16.10
C GLY A 355 -4.02 -4.75 14.59
N GLN A 356 -2.86 -4.87 13.93
CA GLN A 356 -2.71 -4.56 12.50
C GLN A 356 -3.13 -5.74 11.60
N VAL A 357 -3.78 -5.43 10.49
CA VAL A 357 -3.88 -6.29 9.30
C VAL A 357 -3.26 -5.60 8.09
N ARG A 358 -2.49 -6.34 7.31
CA ARG A 358 -1.92 -5.86 6.05
C ARG A 358 -2.96 -5.96 4.93
N ILE A 359 -3.19 -4.85 4.23
CA ILE A 359 -4.11 -4.75 3.07
C ILE A 359 -3.39 -4.58 1.72
N GLY A 360 -2.05 -4.53 1.73
CA GLY A 360 -1.26 -4.35 0.51
C GLY A 360 0.11 -3.74 0.76
N SER A 361 0.55 -2.85 -0.14
CA SER A 361 1.80 -2.07 -0.03
C SER A 361 1.69 -0.69 -0.68
N PHE A 362 2.52 0.27 -0.26
CA PHE A 362 2.58 1.59 -0.90
C PHE A 362 3.25 1.47 -2.27
N ALA A 363 2.58 1.91 -3.32
CA ALA A 363 3.08 1.83 -4.69
C ALA A 363 4.42 2.56 -4.87
N SER A 364 5.21 2.14 -5.87
CA SER A 364 6.48 2.78 -6.23
C SER A 364 6.27 4.01 -7.13
N ASP A 365 5.40 4.91 -6.69
CA ASP A 365 4.97 6.13 -7.38
C ASP A 365 5.70 7.37 -6.83
N GLU A 366 5.94 8.37 -7.67
CA GLU A 366 6.64 9.61 -7.27
C GLU A 366 5.88 10.41 -6.19
N ARG A 367 4.53 10.40 -6.22
CA ARG A 367 3.65 11.04 -5.23
C ARG A 367 3.71 10.39 -3.85
N ASN A 368 4.20 9.15 -3.76
CA ASN A 368 4.47 8.49 -2.48
C ASN A 368 5.85 8.92 -1.94
N PRO A 369 5.99 9.28 -0.65
CA PRO A 369 7.28 9.56 -0.04
C PRO A 369 8.24 8.39 -0.20
N TYR A 370 9.47 8.65 -0.66
CA TYR A 370 10.46 7.62 -0.96
C TYR A 370 10.65 6.59 0.16
N ALA A 371 10.64 7.03 1.42
CA ALA A 371 10.78 6.19 2.60
C ALA A 371 9.67 5.11 2.75
N LEU A 372 8.49 5.34 2.16
CA LEU A 372 7.34 4.44 2.20
C LEU A 372 7.20 3.56 0.94
N ARG A 373 7.80 3.93 -0.20
CA ARG A 373 7.66 3.19 -1.48
C ARG A 373 8.07 1.72 -1.33
N GLY A 374 7.12 0.80 -1.45
CA GLY A 374 7.29 -0.65 -1.26
C GLY A 374 7.07 -1.18 0.17
N ALA A 375 6.80 -0.31 1.15
CA ALA A 375 6.45 -0.75 2.51
C ALA A 375 5.01 -1.30 2.57
N GLY A 376 4.75 -2.21 3.50
CA GLY A 376 3.40 -2.76 3.71
C GLY A 376 2.42 -1.71 4.23
N VAL A 377 1.17 -1.77 3.76
CA VAL A 377 0.06 -0.91 4.21
C VAL A 377 -0.83 -1.69 5.16
N ALA A 378 -1.24 -1.06 6.26
CA ALA A 378 -1.98 -1.69 7.34
C ALA A 378 -3.16 -0.87 7.84
N LEU A 379 -4.19 -1.57 8.33
CA LEU A 379 -5.30 -1.00 9.10
C LEU A 379 -5.32 -1.60 10.51
N ASP A 380 -5.73 -0.82 11.51
CA ASP A 380 -5.85 -1.23 12.92
C ASP A 380 -6.95 -0.43 13.64
N PRO A 381 -7.43 -0.86 14.84
CA PRO A 381 -8.49 -0.16 15.57
C PRO A 381 -8.26 1.33 15.85
N ASN A 382 -7.01 1.80 15.95
CA ASN A 382 -6.71 3.23 16.15
C ASN A 382 -6.97 4.06 14.88
N LEU A 383 -7.06 3.42 13.71
CA LEU A 383 -7.48 4.02 12.45
C LEU A 383 -8.99 3.87 12.28
N LEU A 384 -9.49 2.63 12.42
CA LEU A 384 -10.91 2.30 12.25
C LEU A 384 -11.81 3.01 13.27
N GLY A 385 -11.30 3.36 14.46
CA GLY A 385 -11.99 4.21 15.44
C GLY A 385 -12.17 5.68 15.03
N THR A 386 -11.73 6.07 13.83
CA THR A 386 -12.12 7.33 13.16
C THR A 386 -13.11 7.11 12.01
N SER A 387 -13.51 5.86 11.78
CA SER A 387 -14.28 5.36 10.63
C SER A 387 -13.57 5.48 9.28
N LEU A 388 -13.86 4.52 8.38
CA LEU A 388 -13.29 4.39 7.05
C LEU A 388 -14.38 4.43 5.98
N LEU A 389 -14.26 5.36 5.03
CA LEU A 389 -15.10 5.43 3.83
C LEU A 389 -14.31 4.90 2.61
N ALA A 390 -14.86 3.89 1.94
CA ALA A 390 -14.23 3.17 0.83
C ALA A 390 -15.10 3.22 -0.44
N VAL A 391 -14.77 4.13 -1.36
CA VAL A 391 -15.59 4.40 -2.56
C VAL A 391 -14.88 3.89 -3.82
N GLY A 392 -15.64 3.19 -4.67
CA GLY A 392 -15.20 2.79 -6.00
C GLY A 392 -16.11 1.72 -6.61
N PRO A 393 -16.05 1.54 -7.95
CA PRO A 393 -17.05 0.76 -8.68
C PRO A 393 -17.07 -0.73 -8.28
N PRO A 394 -18.14 -1.46 -8.64
CA PRO A 394 -18.15 -2.92 -8.58
C PRO A 394 -16.91 -3.53 -9.23
N GLY A 395 -16.36 -4.59 -8.65
CA GLY A 395 -15.15 -5.25 -9.15
C GLY A 395 -13.82 -4.55 -8.85
N ALA A 396 -13.81 -3.32 -8.31
CA ALA A 396 -12.57 -2.58 -7.98
C ALA A 396 -11.73 -3.19 -6.83
N GLY A 397 -12.14 -4.33 -6.27
CA GLY A 397 -11.41 -5.05 -5.23
C GLY A 397 -11.75 -4.68 -3.78
N LYS A 398 -12.70 -3.76 -3.54
CA LYS A 398 -13.08 -3.28 -2.18
C LYS A 398 -13.24 -4.42 -1.17
N THR A 399 -14.13 -5.37 -1.48
CA THR A 399 -14.48 -6.48 -0.60
C THR A 399 -13.29 -7.39 -0.31
N ALA A 400 -12.52 -7.76 -1.34
CA ALA A 400 -11.43 -8.73 -1.24
C ALA A 400 -10.15 -8.14 -0.62
N GLY A 401 -9.79 -6.91 -0.98
CA GLY A 401 -8.55 -6.26 -0.54
C GLY A 401 -8.66 -5.44 0.75
N VAL A 402 -9.87 -5.09 1.20
CA VAL A 402 -10.07 -4.28 2.41
C VAL A 402 -11.11 -4.88 3.35
N VAL A 403 -12.36 -5.06 2.91
CA VAL A 403 -13.47 -5.42 3.82
C VAL A 403 -13.23 -6.78 4.47
N ARG A 404 -12.93 -7.82 3.68
CA ARG A 404 -12.62 -9.16 4.20
C ARG A 404 -11.38 -9.17 5.11
N PRO A 405 -10.19 -8.63 4.73
CA PRO A 405 -9.05 -8.50 5.65
C PRO A 405 -9.38 -7.79 6.96
N VAL A 406 -10.18 -6.72 6.92
CA VAL A 406 -10.62 -6.00 8.14
C VAL A 406 -11.54 -6.88 9.00
N VAL A 407 -12.56 -7.51 8.43
CA VAL A 407 -13.48 -8.41 9.16
C VAL A 407 -12.74 -9.61 9.76
N GLU A 408 -11.81 -10.21 9.02
CA GLU A 408 -10.93 -11.29 9.47
C GLU A 408 -10.03 -10.84 10.65
N SER A 409 -9.47 -9.64 10.57
CA SER A 409 -8.63 -9.07 11.64
C SER A 409 -9.41 -8.74 12.91
N LEU A 410 -10.60 -8.15 12.76
CA LEU A 410 -11.48 -7.83 13.89
C LEU A 410 -12.02 -9.11 14.53
N ALA A 411 -12.30 -10.15 13.74
CA ALA A 411 -12.68 -11.47 14.25
C ALA A 411 -11.54 -12.20 15.00
N LEU A 412 -10.29 -12.09 14.54
CA LEU A 412 -9.13 -12.55 15.32
C LEU A 412 -8.96 -11.75 16.62
N GLN A 413 -9.19 -10.44 16.59
CA GLN A 413 -9.11 -9.58 17.78
C GLN A 413 -10.25 -9.87 18.77
N ALA A 414 -11.44 -10.24 18.31
CA ALA A 414 -12.54 -10.72 19.14
C ALA A 414 -12.18 -11.99 19.92
N LEU A 415 -11.53 -12.96 19.29
CA LEU A 415 -10.97 -14.15 19.97
C LEU A 415 -9.89 -13.82 21.03
N THR A 416 -9.37 -12.58 21.05
CA THR A 416 -8.45 -12.08 22.09
C THR A 416 -9.12 -11.22 23.16
N GLY A 417 -10.44 -11.01 23.07
CA GLY A 417 -11.22 -10.10 23.92
C GLY A 417 -11.14 -8.62 23.54
N GLN A 418 -10.32 -8.26 22.54
CA GLN A 418 -10.01 -6.87 22.18
C GLN A 418 -11.10 -6.18 21.36
N CYS A 419 -11.99 -6.92 20.68
CA CYS A 419 -12.90 -6.38 19.68
C CYS A 419 -14.28 -7.07 19.66
N ALA A 420 -15.32 -6.34 19.23
CA ALA A 420 -16.59 -6.88 18.75
C ALA A 420 -16.81 -6.40 17.31
N VAL A 421 -17.26 -7.28 16.41
CA VAL A 421 -17.46 -6.96 14.99
C VAL A 421 -18.84 -7.41 14.49
N LEU A 422 -19.51 -6.51 13.79
CA LEU A 422 -20.74 -6.74 13.05
C LEU A 422 -20.47 -6.51 11.57
N ALA A 423 -20.38 -7.60 10.80
CA ALA A 423 -20.22 -7.55 9.36
C ALA A 423 -21.58 -7.69 8.67
N VAL A 424 -21.94 -6.73 7.82
CA VAL A 424 -23.22 -6.65 7.10
C VAL A 424 -22.92 -6.59 5.61
N CYS A 425 -23.46 -7.54 4.85
CA CYS A 425 -23.17 -7.70 3.42
C CYS A 425 -24.31 -8.43 2.70
N ALA A 426 -24.32 -8.36 1.36
CA ALA A 426 -25.18 -9.17 0.53
C ALA A 426 -25.01 -10.69 0.80
N GLN A 427 -26.11 -11.45 0.70
CA GLN A 427 -26.08 -12.91 0.81
C GLN A 427 -25.15 -13.50 -0.27
N GLY A 428 -24.14 -14.26 0.18
CA GLY A 428 -23.12 -14.85 -0.69
C GLY A 428 -21.81 -14.05 -0.80
N THR A 429 -21.70 -12.86 -0.21
CA THR A 429 -20.43 -12.11 -0.15
C THR A 429 -19.36 -12.89 0.64
N PRO A 430 -18.16 -13.13 0.08
CA PRO A 430 -17.18 -14.08 0.64
C PRO A 430 -16.32 -13.48 1.77
N LEU A 431 -16.94 -13.08 2.88
CA LEU A 431 -16.24 -12.52 4.05
C LEU A 431 -15.55 -13.58 4.94
N GLY A 432 -16.01 -14.83 4.88
CA GLY A 432 -15.51 -15.95 5.66
C GLY A 432 -16.53 -17.11 5.68
N PRO A 433 -16.15 -18.32 6.11
CA PRO A 433 -17.10 -19.39 6.39
C PRO A 433 -17.92 -19.07 7.65
N ASP A 434 -19.00 -19.79 7.90
CA ASP A 434 -19.92 -19.47 9.01
C ASP A 434 -19.31 -19.74 10.40
N ASP A 435 -18.43 -20.73 10.52
CA ASP A 435 -17.74 -21.12 11.76
C ASP A 435 -16.65 -20.12 12.23
N GLN A 436 -16.37 -19.09 11.44
CA GLN A 436 -15.60 -17.91 11.84
C GLN A 436 -16.37 -16.95 12.77
N TYR A 437 -17.70 -17.10 12.86
CA TYR A 437 -18.59 -16.18 13.58
C TYR A 437 -19.27 -16.87 14.77
N ASP A 438 -19.59 -16.10 15.80
CA ASP A 438 -20.37 -16.55 16.96
C ASP A 438 -21.88 -16.49 16.69
N VAL A 439 -22.30 -15.60 15.78
CA VAL A 439 -23.67 -15.42 15.33
C VAL A 439 -23.67 -15.16 13.82
N VAL A 440 -24.48 -15.91 13.06
CA VAL A 440 -24.80 -15.64 11.66
C VAL A 440 -26.31 -15.49 11.54
N VAL A 441 -26.76 -14.33 11.04
CA VAL A 441 -28.17 -14.01 10.82
C VAL A 441 -28.42 -13.90 9.31
N ARG A 442 -29.50 -14.52 8.82
CA ARG A 442 -29.88 -14.52 7.41
C ARG A 442 -31.38 -14.21 7.27
N PRO A 443 -31.80 -12.93 7.31
CA PRO A 443 -33.21 -12.59 7.27
C PRO A 443 -33.89 -13.13 6.00
N GLY A 444 -34.89 -13.99 6.18
CA GLY A 444 -35.63 -14.65 5.09
C GLY A 444 -35.07 -16.00 4.61
N ASP A 445 -33.92 -16.46 5.14
CA ASP A 445 -33.37 -17.79 4.86
C ASP A 445 -33.70 -18.75 6.01
N ARG A 446 -34.54 -19.75 5.74
CA ARG A 446 -35.00 -20.74 6.73
C ARG A 446 -33.88 -21.64 7.30
N SER A 447 -32.64 -21.52 6.83
CA SER A 447 -31.46 -22.14 7.45
C SER A 447 -30.79 -21.27 8.52
N SER A 448 -31.24 -20.03 8.72
CA SER A 448 -30.73 -19.14 9.77
C SER A 448 -30.94 -19.74 11.17
N VAL A 449 -29.87 -19.83 11.96
CA VAL A 449 -29.91 -20.31 13.36
C VAL A 449 -30.31 -19.19 14.34
N HIS A 450 -30.22 -17.94 13.89
CA HIS A 450 -30.53 -16.73 14.64
C HIS A 450 -31.43 -15.80 13.82
N ASP A 451 -32.24 -15.02 14.53
CA ASP A 451 -33.06 -13.94 13.98
C ASP A 451 -32.41 -12.57 14.30
N LEU A 452 -32.93 -11.46 13.75
CA LEU A 452 -32.51 -10.10 14.09
C LEU A 452 -33.54 -9.41 14.99
N ASP A 453 -33.08 -8.89 16.13
CA ASP A 453 -33.89 -8.02 16.97
C ASP A 453 -33.99 -6.61 16.36
N LEU A 454 -35.19 -6.24 15.88
CA LEU A 454 -35.48 -4.89 15.40
C LEU A 454 -35.43 -3.83 16.51
N TYR A 455 -35.54 -4.23 17.78
CA TYR A 455 -35.61 -3.38 18.97
C TYR A 455 -34.29 -3.34 19.76
N ALA A 456 -33.23 -3.99 19.29
CA ALA A 456 -31.88 -3.99 19.86
C ALA A 456 -31.83 -4.02 21.40
N ASP A 457 -32.59 -4.93 22.03
CA ASP A 457 -32.73 -5.13 23.48
C ASP A 457 -32.92 -3.81 24.26
N ALA A 458 -33.69 -2.88 23.67
CA ALA A 458 -33.98 -1.59 24.30
C ALA A 458 -34.93 -1.79 25.49
N THR A 459 -34.57 -1.20 26.64
CA THR A 459 -35.48 -1.10 27.80
C THR A 459 -36.43 0.09 27.69
N ASP A 460 -36.10 1.05 26.82
CA ASP A 460 -36.81 2.30 26.60
C ASP A 460 -37.53 2.29 25.24
N ALA A 461 -38.78 2.75 25.23
CA ALA A 461 -39.59 2.86 24.02
C ALA A 461 -39.19 4.05 23.14
N ASP A 462 -38.65 5.14 23.70
CA ASP A 462 -38.13 6.27 22.92
C ASP A 462 -36.81 5.92 22.24
N GLU A 463 -35.89 5.19 22.92
CA GLU A 463 -34.69 4.64 22.26
C GLU A 463 -35.07 3.71 21.09
N ALA A 464 -36.02 2.80 21.33
CA ALA A 464 -36.52 1.86 20.33
C ALA A 464 -37.14 2.56 19.11
N ALA A 465 -38.03 3.52 19.36
CA ALA A 465 -38.67 4.31 18.33
C ALA A 465 -37.67 5.16 17.52
N GLY A 466 -36.62 5.67 18.17
CA GLY A 466 -35.60 6.51 17.55
C GLY A 466 -34.85 5.83 16.42
N PHE A 467 -34.25 4.65 16.66
CA PHE A 467 -33.54 3.93 15.59
C PHE A 467 -34.48 3.26 14.58
N LEU A 468 -35.71 2.92 14.96
CA LEU A 468 -36.72 2.41 14.02
C LEU A 468 -37.17 3.51 13.05
N ALA A 469 -37.40 4.74 13.50
CA ALA A 469 -37.71 5.87 12.62
C ALA A 469 -36.56 6.13 11.62
N GLU A 470 -35.31 6.18 12.09
CA GLU A 470 -34.14 6.33 11.22
C GLU A 470 -34.01 5.17 10.22
N GLY A 471 -34.26 3.92 10.63
CA GLY A 471 -34.26 2.76 9.74
C GLY A 471 -35.34 2.80 8.66
N LEU A 472 -36.60 3.02 9.06
CA LEU A 472 -37.77 2.97 8.17
C LEU A 472 -37.84 4.18 7.21
N VAL A 473 -37.67 5.40 7.74
CA VAL A 473 -37.96 6.65 7.00
C VAL A 473 -36.83 7.68 7.01
N GLY A 474 -35.67 7.39 7.60
CA GLY A 474 -34.52 8.32 7.65
C GLY A 474 -33.87 8.66 6.29
N ASP A 475 -34.36 8.08 5.19
CA ASP A 475 -34.00 8.43 3.81
C ASP A 475 -35.08 9.23 3.05
N LEU A 476 -36.17 9.61 3.72
CA LEU A 476 -37.29 10.36 3.12
C LEU A 476 -37.25 11.83 3.55
N ASP A 477 -36.88 12.74 2.64
CA ASP A 477 -36.92 14.19 2.87
C ASP A 477 -38.34 14.73 3.18
N THR A 478 -39.37 13.93 2.92
CA THR A 478 -40.79 14.27 3.15
C THR A 478 -41.30 14.00 4.57
N VAL A 479 -40.54 13.26 5.40
CA VAL A 479 -40.95 12.86 6.75
C VAL A 479 -39.90 13.30 7.77
N ASP A 480 -40.30 14.06 8.79
CA ASP A 480 -39.42 14.36 9.93
C ASP A 480 -39.19 13.07 10.75
N PRO A 481 -37.95 12.54 10.83
CA PRO A 481 -37.67 11.32 11.59
C PRO A 481 -38.01 11.46 13.08
N ARG A 482 -38.00 12.68 13.64
CA ARG A 482 -38.41 12.92 15.02
C ARG A 482 -39.91 12.71 15.22
N ARG A 483 -40.72 13.17 14.26
CA ARG A 483 -42.18 12.96 14.27
C ARG A 483 -42.52 11.47 14.10
N ALA A 484 -41.79 10.78 13.23
CA ALA A 484 -41.89 9.33 13.07
C ALA A 484 -41.52 8.59 14.36
N ALA A 485 -40.44 8.99 15.04
CA ALA A 485 -40.05 8.44 16.33
C ALA A 485 -41.13 8.69 17.40
N THR A 486 -41.68 9.90 17.52
CA THR A 486 -42.78 10.16 18.47
C THR A 486 -44.03 9.32 18.17
N ALA A 487 -44.40 9.14 16.90
CA ALA A 487 -45.53 8.31 16.50
C ALA A 487 -45.31 6.81 16.78
N LEU A 488 -44.06 6.33 16.69
CA LEU A 488 -43.67 4.98 17.11
C LEU A 488 -43.65 4.83 18.64
N ALA A 489 -43.09 5.79 19.38
CA ALA A 489 -43.01 5.73 20.85
C ALA A 489 -44.41 5.62 21.49
N GLN A 490 -45.37 6.41 20.98
CA GLN A 490 -46.79 6.39 21.37
C GLN A 490 -47.53 5.06 21.05
N LEU A 491 -46.87 4.11 20.39
CA LEU A 491 -47.34 2.73 20.19
C LEU A 491 -46.49 1.73 20.98
N LEU A 492 -45.16 1.84 20.89
CA LEU A 492 -44.21 0.90 21.48
C LEU A 492 -44.22 0.94 23.02
N GLY A 493 -44.37 2.11 23.64
CA GLY A 493 -44.50 2.25 25.10
C GLY A 493 -45.79 1.58 25.61
N PRO A 494 -46.98 2.02 25.14
CA PRO A 494 -48.25 1.42 25.52
C PRO A 494 -48.35 -0.08 25.22
N TYR A 495 -47.83 -0.56 24.09
CA TYR A 495 -47.80 -1.99 23.78
C TYR A 495 -46.90 -2.77 24.75
N ARG A 496 -45.69 -2.27 25.04
CA ARG A 496 -44.75 -2.90 25.98
C ARG A 496 -45.34 -3.02 27.38
N GLU A 497 -46.02 -1.99 27.88
CA GLU A 497 -46.67 -2.05 29.20
C GLU A 497 -47.81 -3.07 29.24
N ALA A 498 -48.57 -3.21 28.14
CA ALA A 498 -49.68 -4.17 28.04
C ALA A 498 -49.26 -5.63 27.79
N HIS A 499 -48.08 -5.87 27.20
CA HIS A 499 -47.64 -7.21 26.75
C HIS A 499 -46.31 -7.71 27.35
N GLY A 500 -45.53 -6.85 28.00
CA GLY A 500 -44.18 -7.16 28.50
C GLY A 500 -43.09 -7.20 27.42
N THR A 501 -43.45 -7.27 26.14
CA THR A 501 -42.56 -7.25 24.97
C THR A 501 -42.95 -6.13 24.00
N PHE A 502 -42.05 -5.78 23.09
CA PHE A 502 -42.43 -4.99 21.91
C PHE A 502 -43.29 -5.83 20.93
N PRO A 503 -44.04 -5.19 20.00
CA PRO A 503 -44.85 -5.91 19.01
C PRO A 503 -43.98 -6.58 17.95
N SER A 504 -44.50 -7.64 17.32
CA SER A 504 -43.96 -8.18 16.07
C SER A 504 -44.27 -7.27 14.88
N VAL A 505 -43.55 -7.40 13.76
CA VAL A 505 -43.73 -6.58 12.54
C VAL A 505 -45.20 -6.45 12.04
N PRO A 506 -46.01 -7.53 11.93
CA PRO A 506 -47.40 -7.40 11.46
C PRO A 506 -48.25 -6.54 12.40
N VAL A 507 -48.16 -6.81 13.71
CA VAL A 507 -48.90 -6.08 14.76
C VAL A 507 -48.48 -4.60 14.81
N LEU A 508 -47.19 -4.29 14.63
CA LEU A 508 -46.75 -2.90 14.55
C LEU A 508 -47.28 -2.21 13.28
N ARG A 509 -47.37 -2.93 12.16
CA ARG A 509 -47.97 -2.39 10.92
C ARG A 509 -49.46 -2.09 11.10
N GLU A 510 -50.24 -3.01 11.68
CA GLU A 510 -51.67 -2.81 11.99
C GLU A 510 -51.90 -1.61 12.93
N LEU A 511 -51.05 -1.44 13.95
CA LEU A 511 -51.07 -0.28 14.86
C LEU A 511 -50.62 1.04 14.21
N LEU A 512 -49.91 1.00 13.07
CA LEU A 512 -49.51 2.20 12.31
C LEU A 512 -50.50 2.56 11.19
N GLU A 513 -51.18 1.56 10.63
CA GLU A 513 -52.35 1.71 9.75
C GLU A 513 -53.58 2.25 10.51
N GLY A 514 -53.63 1.98 11.83
CA GLY A 514 -54.66 2.50 12.73
C GLY A 514 -55.87 1.57 12.86
N ASP A 515 -55.64 0.26 12.82
CA ASP A 515 -56.72 -0.73 12.91
C ASP A 515 -57.59 -0.56 14.19
N PRO A 516 -58.93 -0.45 14.06
CA PRO A 516 -59.80 -0.23 15.21
C PRO A 516 -59.81 -1.37 16.24
N GLU A 517 -59.63 -2.63 15.83
CA GLU A 517 -59.68 -3.77 16.74
C GLU A 517 -58.37 -3.89 17.53
N ALA A 518 -57.21 -3.76 16.86
CA ALA A 518 -55.90 -3.71 17.51
C ALA A 518 -55.80 -2.56 18.53
N PHE A 519 -56.34 -1.37 18.20
CA PHE A 519 -56.42 -0.25 19.14
C PHE A 519 -57.36 -0.51 20.32
N ALA A 520 -58.53 -1.10 20.08
CA ALA A 520 -59.49 -1.40 21.13
C ALA A 520 -58.94 -2.45 22.12
N ASP A 521 -58.28 -3.48 21.60
CA ASP A 521 -57.65 -4.56 22.39
C ASP A 521 -56.50 -4.04 23.24
N LEU A 522 -55.56 -3.28 22.65
CA LEU A 522 -54.46 -2.63 23.38
C LEU A 522 -54.97 -1.66 24.46
N LYS A 523 -55.94 -0.80 24.12
CA LYS A 523 -56.57 0.12 25.09
C LYS A 523 -57.35 -0.63 26.17
N GLY A 524 -57.85 -1.83 25.87
CA GLY A 524 -58.51 -2.76 26.79
C GLY A 524 -57.55 -3.37 27.81
N ARG A 525 -56.31 -3.72 27.43
CA ARG A 525 -55.30 -4.25 28.36
C ARG A 525 -54.75 -3.20 29.33
N LEU A 526 -54.61 -1.94 28.91
CA LEU A 526 -54.07 -0.82 29.70
C LEU A 526 -55.01 -0.31 30.81
N LEU A 527 -55.74 -1.19 31.50
CA LEU A 527 -56.86 -0.82 32.37
C LEU A 527 -56.47 0.05 33.58
N ALA A 528 -55.25 -0.10 34.10
CA ALA A 528 -54.74 0.68 35.23
C ALA A 528 -53.94 1.93 34.83
N ASP A 529 -53.32 1.96 33.65
CA ASP A 529 -52.39 3.04 33.26
C ASP A 529 -53.11 4.21 32.56
N SER A 530 -53.15 5.36 33.24
CA SER A 530 -53.73 6.60 32.72
C SER A 530 -52.75 7.45 31.89
N ALA A 531 -51.44 7.21 31.93
CA ALA A 531 -50.43 7.85 31.10
C ALA A 531 -50.33 7.18 29.72
N MET A 532 -50.09 5.87 29.66
CA MET A 532 -49.98 5.10 28.41
C MET A 532 -51.26 5.20 27.56
N ARG A 533 -52.43 5.24 28.21
CA ARG A 533 -53.70 5.52 27.52
C ARG A 533 -53.79 6.93 26.94
N ARG A 534 -53.24 7.96 27.59
CA ARG A 534 -53.22 9.34 27.06
C ARG A 534 -52.29 9.47 25.85
N GLU A 535 -51.22 8.67 25.79
CA GLU A 535 -50.34 8.58 24.63
C GLU A 535 -51.02 7.86 23.46
N LEU A 536 -51.64 6.71 23.70
CA LEU A 536 -52.42 6.00 22.68
C LEU A 536 -53.58 6.87 22.14
N ASP A 537 -54.27 7.60 23.02
CA ASP A 537 -55.30 8.58 22.65
C ASP A 537 -54.73 9.79 21.89
N ALA A 538 -53.45 10.13 22.10
CA ALA A 538 -52.76 11.17 21.33
C ALA A 538 -52.34 10.67 19.95
N ARG A 539 -51.92 9.41 19.82
CA ARG A 539 -51.67 8.75 18.54
C ARG A 539 -52.96 8.62 17.73
N GLN A 540 -54.06 8.19 18.36
CA GLN A 540 -55.35 8.00 17.70
C GLN A 540 -55.90 9.31 17.10
N ARG A 541 -55.70 10.45 17.79
CA ARG A 541 -56.07 11.79 17.30
C ARG A 541 -55.22 12.31 16.14
N GLN A 542 -54.13 11.63 15.77
CA GLN A 542 -53.28 12.01 14.63
C GLN A 542 -53.66 11.26 13.34
N PHE A 543 -54.43 10.16 13.42
CA PHE A 543 -54.83 9.38 12.24
C PHE A 543 -55.61 10.21 11.23
N GLY A 544 -55.33 9.96 9.94
CA GLY A 544 -55.95 10.68 8.83
C GLY A 544 -55.56 12.15 8.68
N THR A 545 -54.70 12.70 9.56
CA THR A 545 -54.17 14.04 9.36
C THR A 545 -53.13 14.05 8.24
N ALA A 546 -53.05 15.15 7.47
CA ALA A 546 -52.06 15.31 6.39
C ALA A 546 -50.59 15.38 6.86
N SER A 547 -50.33 15.13 8.15
CA SER A 547 -49.01 15.12 8.78
C SER A 547 -48.74 13.83 9.57
N ASP A 548 -49.57 12.79 9.41
CA ASP A 548 -49.39 11.49 10.05
C ASP A 548 -48.27 10.68 9.35
N PRO A 549 -47.18 10.31 10.04
CA PRO A 549 -46.16 9.42 9.48
C PRO A 549 -46.60 7.95 9.40
N GLY A 550 -47.69 7.56 10.07
CA GLY A 550 -48.17 6.18 10.23
C GLY A 550 -48.26 5.38 8.93
N PRO A 551 -49.02 5.84 7.91
CA PRO A 551 -49.15 5.11 6.64
C PRO A 551 -47.82 4.87 5.92
N LEU A 552 -46.87 5.80 6.01
CA LEU A 552 -45.53 5.65 5.43
C LEU A 552 -44.64 4.71 6.26
N LEU A 553 -44.77 4.72 7.59
CA LEU A 553 -44.09 3.75 8.46
C LEU A 553 -44.63 2.33 8.24
N ALA A 554 -45.95 2.19 8.05
CA ALA A 554 -46.61 0.92 7.73
C ALA A 554 -46.16 0.35 6.37
N ASP A 555 -46.15 1.17 5.31
CA ASP A 555 -45.64 0.78 3.98
C ASP A 555 -44.17 0.31 4.04
N ARG A 556 -43.32 1.02 4.80
CA ARG A 556 -41.93 0.61 5.04
C ARG A 556 -41.82 -0.70 5.83
N LEU A 557 -42.69 -0.95 6.81
CA LEU A 557 -42.76 -2.23 7.53
C LEU A 557 -43.33 -3.36 6.67
N ALA A 558 -44.20 -3.08 5.70
CA ALA A 558 -44.71 -4.07 4.74
C ALA A 558 -43.62 -4.65 3.81
N LEU A 559 -42.43 -4.03 3.77
CA LEU A 559 -41.22 -4.63 3.17
C LEU A 559 -40.66 -5.80 4.00
N LEU A 560 -40.82 -5.74 5.33
CA LEU A 560 -40.43 -6.78 6.28
C LEU A 560 -41.56 -7.78 6.59
N ASP A 561 -42.82 -7.41 6.40
CA ASP A 561 -44.01 -8.29 6.54
C ASP A 561 -44.24 -9.23 5.32
N ARG A 562 -43.21 -9.42 4.48
CA ARG A 562 -43.33 -10.27 3.28
C ARG A 562 -43.21 -11.76 3.64
N PRO A 563 -43.91 -12.68 2.95
CA PRO A 563 -43.90 -14.12 3.29
C PRO A 563 -42.53 -14.82 3.35
N ILE A 564 -41.47 -14.24 2.78
CA ILE A 564 -40.09 -14.72 2.93
C ILE A 564 -39.58 -14.54 4.37
N PHE A 565 -39.96 -13.46 5.04
CA PHE A 565 -39.62 -13.11 6.43
C PHE A 565 -40.63 -13.66 7.46
N SER A 566 -41.56 -14.54 7.05
CA SER A 566 -42.52 -15.14 7.98
C SER A 566 -41.79 -15.96 9.05
N GLY A 567 -41.93 -15.54 10.32
CA GLY A 567 -41.21 -16.11 11.46
C GLY A 567 -39.85 -15.47 11.78
N PHE A 568 -39.51 -14.36 11.12
CA PHE A 568 -38.42 -13.45 11.49
C PHE A 568 -38.96 -12.17 12.15
N PHE A 569 -38.09 -11.43 12.83
CA PHE A 569 -38.37 -10.15 13.46
C PHE A 569 -39.44 -10.18 14.56
N ASP A 570 -39.65 -11.34 15.18
CA ASP A 570 -40.58 -11.50 16.32
C ASP A 570 -39.79 -11.41 17.65
N PRO A 571 -40.07 -10.42 18.52
CA PRO A 571 -39.42 -10.31 19.83
C PRO A 571 -39.64 -11.52 20.75
N ALA A 572 -40.67 -12.35 20.50
CA ALA A 572 -40.92 -13.59 21.23
C ALA A 572 -40.22 -14.83 20.62
N ALA A 573 -39.50 -14.67 19.49
CA ALA A 573 -38.82 -15.77 18.82
C ALA A 573 -37.67 -16.37 19.66
N ALA A 574 -37.27 -17.60 19.31
CA ALA A 574 -36.13 -18.25 19.94
C ALA A 574 -34.80 -17.71 19.37
N ARG A 575 -34.03 -17.00 20.23
CA ARG A 575 -32.65 -16.51 19.98
C ARG A 575 -32.51 -15.35 18.97
N PRO A 576 -33.29 -14.26 19.06
CA PRO A 576 -33.00 -13.05 18.30
C PRO A 576 -31.64 -12.47 18.71
N PHE A 577 -30.86 -12.02 17.73
CA PHE A 577 -29.61 -11.32 17.95
C PHE A 577 -29.88 -9.81 18.11
N SER A 578 -29.52 -9.28 19.27
CA SER A 578 -29.53 -7.84 19.53
C SER A 578 -28.15 -7.21 19.32
N VAL A 579 -28.10 -6.10 18.58
CA VAL A 579 -26.92 -5.25 18.41
C VAL A 579 -26.35 -4.78 19.76
N ARG A 580 -27.16 -4.72 20.83
CA ARG A 580 -26.70 -4.36 22.19
C ARG A 580 -25.67 -5.34 22.75
N ALA A 581 -25.70 -6.61 22.34
CA ALA A 581 -24.70 -7.60 22.76
C ALA A 581 -23.26 -7.18 22.40
N LEU A 582 -23.07 -6.44 21.29
CA LEU A 582 -21.78 -5.90 20.84
C LEU A 582 -21.23 -4.75 21.71
N ALA A 583 -22.03 -4.18 22.62
CA ALA A 583 -21.55 -3.21 23.59
C ALA A 583 -20.90 -3.89 24.82
N HIS A 584 -21.31 -5.13 25.11
CA HIS A 584 -20.98 -5.86 26.34
C HIS A 584 -20.02 -7.04 26.11
N HIS A 585 -20.05 -7.66 24.93
CA HIS A 585 -19.33 -8.89 24.63
C HIS A 585 -18.50 -8.78 23.34
N PRO A 586 -17.28 -9.34 23.29
CA PRO A 586 -16.37 -9.30 22.14
C PRO A 586 -16.81 -10.28 21.03
N LEU A 587 -18.02 -10.11 20.49
CA LEU A 587 -18.66 -11.06 19.57
C LEU A 587 -18.26 -10.85 18.12
N ARG A 588 -18.32 -11.93 17.34
CA ARG A 588 -18.14 -11.95 15.88
C ARG A 588 -19.48 -12.25 15.22
N VAL A 589 -20.06 -11.27 14.55
CA VAL A 589 -21.42 -11.36 13.98
C VAL A 589 -21.38 -11.10 12.49
N ARG A 590 -22.13 -11.91 11.72
CA ARG A 590 -22.40 -11.66 10.29
C ARG A 590 -23.90 -11.59 10.03
N VAL A 591 -24.33 -10.62 9.23
CA VAL A 591 -25.70 -10.49 8.73
C VAL A 591 -25.66 -10.55 7.19
N ASP A 592 -26.20 -11.64 6.65
CA ASP A 592 -26.32 -11.86 5.20
C ASP A 592 -27.66 -11.28 4.72
N LEU A 593 -27.65 -10.15 4.03
CA LEU A 593 -28.86 -9.45 3.58
C LEU A 593 -29.40 -10.00 2.23
N PRO A 594 -30.72 -10.21 2.10
CA PRO A 594 -31.33 -10.80 0.91
C PRO A 594 -31.52 -9.79 -0.24
N GLU A 595 -30.43 -9.19 -0.74
CA GLU A 595 -30.49 -8.17 -1.79
C GLU A 595 -31.19 -8.67 -3.07
N GLN A 596 -31.04 -9.95 -3.42
CA GLN A 596 -31.67 -10.54 -4.60
C GLN A 596 -33.19 -10.63 -4.43
N GLY A 597 -33.90 -9.65 -4.99
CA GLY A 597 -35.37 -9.55 -4.94
C GLY A 597 -35.92 -8.72 -3.77
N HIS A 598 -35.09 -8.42 -2.75
CA HIS A 598 -35.49 -7.64 -1.57
C HIS A 598 -34.48 -6.53 -1.24
N GLU A 599 -33.97 -5.82 -2.26
CA GLU A 599 -33.03 -4.70 -2.12
C GLU A 599 -33.51 -3.61 -1.14
N GLU A 600 -34.78 -3.21 -1.19
CA GLU A 600 -35.30 -2.13 -0.35
C GLU A 600 -35.36 -2.52 1.12
N ALA A 601 -35.83 -3.75 1.42
CA ALA A 601 -35.76 -4.33 2.76
C ALA A 601 -34.31 -4.46 3.23
N SER A 602 -33.39 -4.86 2.35
CA SER A 602 -31.96 -4.99 2.68
C SER A 602 -31.34 -3.64 3.06
N ARG A 603 -31.62 -2.56 2.30
CA ARG A 603 -31.14 -1.21 2.61
C ARG A 603 -31.77 -0.64 3.89
N LEU A 604 -33.05 -0.92 4.13
CA LEU A 604 -33.77 -0.58 5.36
C LEU A 604 -33.14 -1.26 6.58
N LEU A 605 -32.86 -2.57 6.51
CA LEU A 605 -32.19 -3.33 7.56
C LEU A 605 -30.74 -2.85 7.78
N ALA A 606 -29.98 -2.59 6.72
CA ALA A 606 -28.63 -2.05 6.83
C ALA A 606 -28.59 -0.66 7.50
N ARG A 607 -29.59 0.19 7.22
CA ARG A 607 -29.79 1.49 7.87
C ARG A 607 -30.20 1.36 9.33
N LEU A 608 -31.14 0.46 9.63
CA LEU A 608 -31.56 0.14 11.00
C LEU A 608 -30.37 -0.34 11.84
N LEU A 609 -29.56 -1.27 11.32
CA LEU A 609 -28.33 -1.75 11.98
C LEU A 609 -27.32 -0.63 12.23
N LEU A 610 -27.18 0.33 11.29
CA LEU A 610 -26.33 1.51 11.47
C LEU A 610 -26.87 2.47 12.55
N ALA A 611 -28.18 2.70 12.60
CA ALA A 611 -28.85 3.52 13.61
C ALA A 611 -28.78 2.87 15.01
N GLN A 612 -29.14 1.58 15.12
CA GLN A 612 -29.00 0.77 16.33
C GLN A 612 -27.54 0.81 16.83
N PHE A 613 -26.56 0.47 15.99
CA PHE A 613 -25.14 0.45 16.37
C PHE A 613 -24.67 1.82 16.86
N THR A 614 -24.96 2.89 16.12
CA THR A 614 -24.52 4.25 16.50
C THR A 614 -25.22 4.79 17.75
N SER A 615 -26.41 4.29 18.12
CA SER A 615 -27.02 4.55 19.44
C SER A 615 -26.37 3.71 20.53
N VAL A 616 -26.43 2.39 20.40
CA VAL A 616 -25.97 1.38 21.38
C VAL A 616 -24.55 1.65 21.89
N VAL A 617 -23.58 1.89 20.98
CA VAL A 617 -22.18 2.08 21.41
C VAL A 617 -21.94 3.42 22.11
N ARG A 618 -22.88 4.37 22.09
CA ARG A 618 -22.82 5.62 22.87
C ARG A 618 -23.35 5.45 24.29
N GLY A 619 -24.30 4.53 24.52
CA GLY A 619 -24.87 4.26 25.84
C GLY A 619 -23.97 3.43 26.77
N ARG A 620 -22.88 2.84 26.25
CA ARG A 620 -22.07 1.88 27.00
C ARG A 620 -21.20 2.54 28.10
N GLY A 621 -21.36 2.09 29.33
CA GLY A 621 -20.64 2.57 30.52
C GLY A 621 -19.15 2.19 30.62
N GLY A 622 -18.48 1.85 29.53
CA GLY A 622 -17.07 1.43 29.55
C GLY A 622 -16.47 1.18 28.17
N ARG A 623 -15.13 1.23 28.07
CA ARG A 623 -14.36 1.03 26.83
C ARG A 623 -13.54 -0.28 26.86
N SER A 624 -14.13 -1.39 27.31
CA SER A 624 -13.40 -2.66 27.49
C SER A 624 -12.81 -3.24 26.19
N HIS A 625 -13.50 -3.03 25.06
CA HIS A 625 -13.10 -3.51 23.74
C HIS A 625 -13.49 -2.52 22.64
N PHE A 626 -12.92 -2.69 21.44
CA PHE A 626 -13.26 -1.90 20.24
C PHE A 626 -14.49 -2.47 19.54
N ALA A 627 -15.53 -1.67 19.28
CA ALA A 627 -16.73 -2.12 18.56
C ALA A 627 -16.72 -1.60 17.11
N CYS A 628 -16.96 -2.47 16.12
CA CYS A 628 -16.95 -2.06 14.72
C CYS A 628 -18.11 -2.66 13.90
N LEU A 629 -18.84 -1.79 13.20
CA LEU A 629 -19.81 -2.18 12.17
C LEU A 629 -19.15 -2.00 10.79
N VAL A 630 -19.23 -3.05 9.97
CA VAL A 630 -18.65 -3.09 8.63
C VAL A 630 -19.79 -3.34 7.63
N LEU A 631 -20.05 -2.35 6.77
CA LEU A 631 -21.01 -2.42 5.66
C LEU A 631 -20.23 -2.56 4.35
N ASP A 632 -20.32 -3.71 3.67
CA ASP A 632 -19.65 -3.94 2.37
C ASP A 632 -20.30 -3.12 1.23
N ASP A 633 -21.62 -2.91 1.32
CA ASP A 633 -22.37 -1.90 0.59
C ASP A 633 -23.20 -1.07 1.59
N ALA A 634 -23.09 0.26 1.51
CA ALA A 634 -23.79 1.25 2.34
C ALA A 634 -24.72 2.16 1.50
N ALA A 635 -25.09 1.75 0.29
CA ALA A 635 -25.92 2.55 -0.62
C ALA A 635 -27.29 2.90 0.02
N ARG A 636 -27.56 4.21 0.14
CA ARG A 636 -28.77 4.77 0.79
C ARG A 636 -29.00 4.33 2.24
N THR A 637 -27.95 3.95 2.98
CA THR A 637 -28.01 3.72 4.44
C THR A 637 -27.65 4.96 5.27
N VAL A 638 -27.06 5.99 4.64
CA VAL A 638 -26.57 7.19 5.34
C VAL A 638 -27.66 8.26 5.44
N THR A 639 -28.04 8.57 6.68
CA THR A 639 -29.03 9.56 7.11
C THR A 639 -28.36 10.76 7.80
N ALA A 640 -29.12 11.83 8.09
CA ALA A 640 -28.60 12.98 8.81
C ALA A 640 -28.17 12.69 10.26
N GLU A 641 -28.87 11.83 11.00
CA GLU A 641 -28.46 11.48 12.38
C GLU A 641 -27.39 10.39 12.40
N THR A 642 -27.36 9.43 11.46
CA THR A 642 -26.26 8.46 11.40
C THR A 642 -24.90 9.13 11.14
N VAL A 643 -24.83 10.20 10.33
CA VAL A 643 -23.60 11.03 10.19
C VAL A 643 -23.17 11.66 11.52
N ARG A 644 -24.11 12.19 12.31
CA ARG A 644 -23.85 12.71 13.67
C ARG A 644 -23.46 11.60 14.65
N GLY A 645 -23.99 10.39 14.46
CA GLY A 645 -23.60 9.17 15.15
C GLY A 645 -22.15 8.81 14.89
N ILE A 646 -21.75 8.75 13.61
CA ILE A 646 -20.38 8.43 13.16
C ILE A 646 -19.35 9.40 13.78
N GLN A 647 -19.63 10.70 13.79
CA GLN A 647 -18.78 11.72 14.44
C GLN A 647 -18.51 11.44 15.93
N ARG A 648 -19.45 10.77 16.63
CA ARG A 648 -19.35 10.46 18.06
C ARG A 648 -18.64 9.12 18.34
N LEU A 649 -18.48 8.22 17.36
CA LEU A 649 -17.90 6.89 17.56
C LEU A 649 -16.45 6.92 18.10
N ARG A 650 -15.65 7.92 17.71
CA ARG A 650 -14.28 8.12 18.20
C ARG A 650 -14.20 8.25 19.72
N SER A 651 -15.19 8.86 20.37
CA SER A 651 -15.23 8.95 21.84
C SER A 651 -15.83 7.70 22.50
N ALA A 652 -16.61 6.91 21.78
CA ALA A 652 -17.15 5.62 22.21
C ALA A 652 -16.14 4.45 22.16
N HIS A 653 -14.94 4.66 21.57
CA HIS A 653 -14.01 3.58 21.21
C HIS A 653 -14.68 2.56 20.27
N ALA A 654 -15.32 3.09 19.23
CA ALA A 654 -16.00 2.35 18.18
C ALA A 654 -15.74 3.01 16.81
N GLY A 655 -16.17 2.39 15.71
CA GLY A 655 -16.07 2.98 14.37
C GLY A 655 -16.85 2.19 13.32
N VAL A 656 -17.06 2.80 12.13
CA VAL A 656 -17.68 2.12 10.99
C VAL A 656 -16.74 1.99 9.79
N VAL A 657 -16.92 0.94 9.00
CA VAL A 657 -16.37 0.82 7.65
C VAL A 657 -17.54 0.83 6.67
N LEU A 658 -17.52 1.77 5.72
CA LEU A 658 -18.58 1.98 4.74
C LEU A 658 -18.04 1.79 3.32
N GLY A 659 -18.43 0.70 2.66
CA GLY A 659 -18.24 0.50 1.23
C GLY A 659 -19.32 1.21 0.41
N LEU A 660 -18.93 1.95 -0.63
CA LEU A 660 -19.85 2.53 -1.63
C LEU A 660 -19.37 2.25 -3.05
N ARG A 661 -20.30 2.20 -4.01
CA ARG A 661 -19.99 2.11 -5.44
C ARG A 661 -19.69 3.49 -6.01
N THR A 662 -20.42 4.51 -5.56
CA THR A 662 -20.17 5.95 -5.82
C THR A 662 -20.66 6.79 -4.65
N ILE A 663 -20.10 7.99 -4.43
CA ILE A 663 -20.61 8.95 -3.44
C ILE A 663 -22.04 9.43 -3.79
N GLY A 664 -22.47 9.30 -5.05
CA GLY A 664 -23.84 9.57 -5.49
C GLY A 664 -24.91 8.65 -4.90
N GLU A 665 -24.53 7.60 -4.15
CA GLU A 665 -25.45 6.75 -3.37
C GLU A 665 -25.80 7.34 -2.00
N VAL A 666 -25.17 8.47 -1.64
CA VAL A 666 -25.47 9.31 -0.48
C VAL A 666 -26.11 10.61 -0.97
N ALA A 667 -27.21 11.02 -0.34
CA ALA A 667 -27.92 12.26 -0.69
C ALA A 667 -26.95 13.47 -0.68
N GLU A 668 -27.03 14.34 -1.69
CA GLU A 668 -26.02 15.39 -1.90
C GLU A 668 -25.74 16.27 -0.68
N PRO A 669 -26.74 16.73 0.12
CA PRO A 669 -26.50 17.50 1.34
C PRO A 669 -25.67 16.77 2.40
N LEU A 670 -25.62 15.44 2.38
CA LEU A 670 -24.91 14.60 3.35
C LEU A 670 -23.49 14.21 2.90
N GLN A 671 -23.12 14.38 1.62
CA GLN A 671 -21.82 13.95 1.09
C GLN A 671 -20.65 14.66 1.78
N GLY A 672 -20.69 16.00 1.87
CA GLY A 672 -19.69 16.79 2.59
C GLY A 672 -19.61 16.45 4.10
N PRO A 673 -20.75 16.48 4.83
CA PRO A 673 -20.82 16.04 6.23
C PRO A 673 -20.29 14.62 6.48
N LEU A 674 -20.52 13.68 5.56
CA LEU A 674 -19.98 12.31 5.65
C LEU A 674 -18.45 12.28 5.53
N TYR A 675 -17.87 13.00 4.56
CA TYR A 675 -16.42 13.14 4.46
C TYR A 675 -15.80 13.80 5.70
N ALA A 676 -16.49 14.77 6.31
CA ALA A 676 -16.07 15.39 7.57
C ALA A 676 -16.22 14.47 8.79
N ALA A 677 -17.17 13.52 8.76
CA ALA A 677 -17.40 12.56 9.84
C ALA A 677 -16.36 11.43 9.91
N VAL A 678 -15.73 11.06 8.79
CA VAL A 678 -14.73 9.99 8.71
C VAL A 678 -13.29 10.51 8.71
N GLY A 679 -12.41 9.87 9.49
CA GLY A 679 -10.98 10.20 9.54
C GLY A 679 -10.13 9.41 8.54
N CYS A 680 -10.60 8.26 8.05
CA CYS A 680 -9.95 7.47 7.02
C CYS A 680 -10.78 7.46 5.72
N ARG A 681 -10.14 7.69 4.58
CA ARG A 681 -10.78 7.91 3.27
C ARG A 681 -10.02 7.18 2.18
N MET A 682 -10.73 6.42 1.35
CA MET A 682 -10.13 5.54 0.34
C MET A 682 -10.91 5.60 -0.98
N ALA A 683 -10.23 6.03 -2.05
CA ALA A 683 -10.75 6.09 -3.42
C ALA A 683 -10.07 5.02 -4.29
N PHE A 684 -10.83 4.08 -4.84
CA PHE A 684 -10.29 2.98 -5.64
C PHE A 684 -10.13 3.36 -7.12
N SER A 685 -9.30 2.61 -7.86
CA SER A 685 -9.18 2.75 -9.31
C SER A 685 -10.55 2.66 -10.02
N GLY A 686 -10.87 3.64 -10.86
CA GLY A 686 -12.10 3.68 -11.65
C GLY A 686 -13.28 4.42 -11.02
N VAL A 687 -13.07 5.20 -9.96
CA VAL A 687 -14.04 6.22 -9.51
C VAL A 687 -14.36 7.23 -10.62
N THR A 688 -15.53 7.86 -10.60
CA THR A 688 -15.86 8.91 -11.58
C THR A 688 -15.09 10.20 -11.29
N THR A 689 -15.02 11.11 -12.27
CA THR A 689 -14.49 12.48 -12.05
C THR A 689 -15.35 13.29 -11.08
N TRP A 690 -16.62 12.91 -10.85
CA TRP A 690 -17.48 13.53 -9.83
C TRP A 690 -17.13 13.04 -8.42
N ASP A 691 -16.98 11.72 -8.23
CA ASP A 691 -16.45 11.14 -6.99
C ASP A 691 -15.08 11.73 -6.66
N GLY A 692 -14.17 11.73 -7.65
CA GLY A 692 -12.80 12.21 -7.52
C GLY A 692 -12.71 13.68 -7.12
N ARG A 693 -13.64 14.53 -7.57
CA ARG A 693 -13.72 15.93 -7.13
C ARG A 693 -14.02 16.03 -5.63
N ARG A 694 -14.99 15.26 -5.12
CA ARG A 694 -15.31 15.28 -3.68
C ARG A 694 -14.15 14.75 -2.82
N PHE A 695 -13.36 13.79 -3.32
CA PHE A 695 -12.12 13.36 -2.65
C PHE A 695 -11.03 14.44 -2.65
N ALA A 696 -10.81 15.13 -3.78
CA ALA A 696 -9.85 16.23 -3.85
C ALA A 696 -10.26 17.39 -2.91
N GLU A 697 -11.53 17.80 -2.93
CA GLU A 697 -12.12 18.76 -1.98
C GLU A 697 -11.91 18.32 -0.51
N ALA A 698 -12.09 17.03 -0.19
CA ALA A 698 -11.99 16.49 1.16
C ALA A 698 -10.56 16.16 1.64
N TRP A 699 -9.57 16.16 0.77
CA TRP A 699 -8.14 16.09 1.14
C TRP A 699 -7.47 17.47 1.12
N GLY A 700 -7.99 18.39 0.32
CA GLY A 700 -7.48 19.74 0.17
C GLY A 700 -6.17 19.80 -0.62
N THR A 701 -5.53 20.95 -0.48
CA THR A 701 -4.33 21.36 -1.23
C THR A 701 -3.06 21.18 -0.41
N GLU A 702 -1.96 20.85 -1.09
CA GLU A 702 -0.62 20.76 -0.51
C GLU A 702 0.31 21.76 -1.21
N TRP A 703 1.29 22.32 -0.49
CA TRP A 703 2.26 23.26 -1.05
C TRP A 703 3.33 22.50 -1.85
N VAL A 704 3.11 22.35 -3.14
CA VAL A 704 4.04 21.65 -4.04
C VAL A 704 5.05 22.64 -4.61
N GLU A 705 6.34 22.39 -4.34
CA GLU A 705 7.44 23.09 -5.01
C GLU A 705 7.51 22.64 -6.47
N THR A 706 6.93 23.46 -7.35
CA THR A 706 6.88 23.22 -8.80
C THR A 706 8.06 23.91 -9.47
N GLU A 707 8.91 23.12 -10.12
CA GLU A 707 10.05 23.60 -10.90
C GLU A 707 9.57 24.12 -12.28
N GLU A 708 9.22 25.41 -12.36
CA GLU A 708 8.90 26.05 -13.65
C GLU A 708 10.20 26.31 -14.44
N VAL A 709 10.50 25.45 -15.41
CA VAL A 709 11.67 25.55 -16.30
C VAL A 709 11.37 26.53 -17.45
N ALA A 710 11.43 27.83 -17.15
CA ALA A 710 11.17 28.88 -18.13
C ALA A 710 12.37 29.12 -19.07
N GLN A 711 12.37 28.48 -20.25
CA GLN A 711 13.44 28.58 -21.26
C GLN A 711 13.51 29.96 -21.95
N HIS A 712 14.08 30.95 -21.26
CA HIS A 712 14.33 32.27 -21.82
C HIS A 712 15.60 32.28 -22.70
N ALA A 713 15.40 32.46 -24.01
CA ALA A 713 16.47 32.62 -24.98
C ALA A 713 17.12 34.02 -24.89
N VAL A 714 18.16 34.16 -24.05
CA VAL A 714 18.85 35.44 -23.84
C VAL A 714 19.68 35.84 -25.07
N PHE A 715 19.13 36.74 -25.90
CA PHE A 715 19.83 37.37 -27.01
C PHE A 715 20.85 38.43 -26.53
N ALA A 716 22.01 37.98 -26.05
CA ALA A 716 23.11 38.86 -25.64
C ALA A 716 23.70 39.63 -26.85
N GLN A 717 23.43 40.94 -26.93
CA GLN A 717 23.87 41.83 -28.01
C GLN A 717 25.33 42.32 -27.86
N GLN A 718 26.31 41.41 -27.68
CA GLN A 718 27.73 41.79 -27.72
C GLN A 718 28.58 40.79 -28.53
N PRO A 719 29.52 41.27 -29.37
CA PRO A 719 30.26 40.39 -30.28
C PRO A 719 31.36 39.57 -29.58
N LEU A 720 31.99 40.11 -28.54
CA LEU A 720 33.12 39.46 -27.87
C LEU A 720 32.69 38.25 -27.02
N THR A 721 31.55 38.34 -26.34
CA THR A 721 30.98 37.23 -25.56
C THR A 721 30.57 36.06 -26.45
N ARG A 722 30.05 36.32 -27.67
CA ARG A 722 29.72 35.26 -28.66
C ARG A 722 30.91 34.36 -29.00
N ALA A 723 32.15 34.87 -28.98
CA ALA A 723 33.35 34.05 -29.22
C ALA A 723 33.61 33.05 -28.08
N LEU A 724 33.62 33.52 -26.82
CA LEU A 724 33.76 32.64 -25.65
C LEU A 724 32.59 31.65 -25.52
N HIS A 725 31.35 32.08 -25.80
CA HIS A 725 30.21 31.18 -25.78
C HIS A 725 30.29 30.10 -26.86
N LYS A 726 30.71 30.41 -28.10
CA LYS A 726 30.94 29.39 -29.14
C LYS A 726 32.05 28.40 -28.75
N ALA A 727 33.17 28.88 -28.21
CA ALA A 727 34.26 28.01 -27.74
C ALA A 727 33.79 27.06 -26.63
N ARG A 728 32.98 27.55 -25.67
CA ARG A 728 32.39 26.72 -24.60
C ARG A 728 31.34 25.75 -25.12
N GLN A 729 30.52 26.17 -26.09
CA GLN A 729 29.46 25.35 -26.71
C GLN A 729 30.02 24.15 -27.49
N MET A 730 31.14 24.34 -28.21
CA MET A 730 31.85 23.25 -28.91
C MET A 730 32.42 22.18 -27.96
N VAL A 731 32.68 22.53 -26.70
CA VAL A 731 33.20 21.60 -25.69
C VAL A 731 32.07 20.85 -24.94
N THR A 732 30.85 21.40 -24.89
CA THR A 732 29.76 20.84 -24.06
C THR A 732 28.58 20.23 -24.83
N GLY A 733 28.52 20.35 -26.15
CA GLY A 733 27.59 19.57 -27.00
C GLY A 733 26.09 19.86 -26.84
N LYS A 734 25.71 20.86 -26.04
CA LYS A 734 24.34 21.39 -25.92
C LYS A 734 24.34 22.90 -26.18
N ALA A 735 23.31 23.38 -26.87
CA ALA A 735 22.97 24.80 -26.86
C ALA A 735 22.57 25.21 -25.44
N VAL A 736 23.01 26.38 -24.99
CA VAL A 736 22.69 26.89 -23.65
C VAL A 736 21.35 27.63 -23.73
N THR A 737 20.25 26.91 -23.47
CA THR A 737 19.18 27.53 -22.68
C THR A 737 19.72 27.68 -21.26
N THR A 738 19.70 28.90 -20.73
CA THR A 738 19.75 29.09 -19.28
C THR A 738 18.39 28.71 -18.76
N ASP A 739 18.24 27.44 -18.42
CA ASP A 739 17.04 26.89 -17.78
C ASP A 739 16.87 27.61 -16.42
N ALA A 740 16.02 28.64 -16.43
CA ALA A 740 15.73 29.48 -15.26
C ALA A 740 14.77 28.73 -14.34
N VAL A 741 15.32 27.73 -13.64
CA VAL A 741 14.66 26.91 -12.62
C VAL A 741 14.06 27.83 -11.55
N THR A 742 12.78 28.14 -11.73
CA THR A 742 12.03 29.01 -10.83
C THR A 742 11.20 28.09 -9.96
N VAL A 743 11.73 27.75 -8.78
CA VAL A 743 11.03 26.88 -7.82
C VAL A 743 9.86 27.66 -7.23
N ARG A 744 8.69 27.52 -7.84
CA ARG A 744 7.47 28.19 -7.42
C ARG A 744 6.70 27.25 -6.50
N ARG A 745 6.50 27.68 -5.25
CA ARG A 745 5.53 27.04 -4.36
C ARG A 745 4.14 27.31 -4.92
N VAL A 746 3.52 26.28 -5.50
CA VAL A 746 2.16 26.29 -6.00
C VAL A 746 1.33 25.42 -5.09
N GLU A 747 0.29 26.00 -4.51
CA GLU A 747 -0.73 25.26 -3.78
C GLU A 747 -1.51 24.40 -4.79
N ARG A 748 -1.45 23.06 -4.64
CA ARG A 748 -2.02 22.11 -5.61
C ARG A 748 -2.58 20.88 -4.92
N GLU A 749 -3.69 20.36 -5.45
CA GLU A 749 -4.22 19.04 -5.10
C GLU A 749 -3.16 17.95 -5.36
N ARG A 750 -2.84 17.13 -4.35
CA ARG A 750 -1.92 15.98 -4.50
C ARG A 750 -2.47 14.92 -5.48
N TRP A 751 -3.79 14.86 -5.59
CA TRP A 751 -4.56 14.02 -6.50
C TRP A 751 -5.72 14.84 -7.04
N SER A 752 -5.72 15.16 -8.34
CA SER A 752 -6.87 15.83 -8.95
C SER A 752 -8.01 14.84 -9.22
N ALA A 753 -9.22 15.37 -9.43
CA ALA A 753 -10.37 14.58 -9.86
C ALA A 753 -10.10 13.70 -11.11
N SER A 754 -9.27 14.19 -12.03
CA SER A 754 -8.87 13.45 -13.24
C SER A 754 -7.81 12.39 -12.97
N ASP A 755 -6.89 12.62 -12.01
CA ASP A 755 -5.92 11.60 -11.59
C ASP A 755 -6.64 10.39 -10.97
N LEU A 756 -7.62 10.64 -10.11
CA LEU A 756 -8.37 9.59 -9.42
C LEU A 756 -9.23 8.76 -10.40
N ALA A 757 -9.80 9.41 -11.42
CA ALA A 757 -10.61 8.73 -12.43
C ALA A 757 -9.81 7.96 -13.48
N HIS A 758 -8.59 8.42 -13.84
CA HIS A 758 -7.89 7.95 -15.05
C HIS A 758 -6.42 7.55 -14.86
N ALA A 759 -5.73 7.97 -13.80
CA ALA A 759 -4.32 7.64 -13.57
C ALA A 759 -4.11 6.45 -12.61
N LEU A 760 -5.13 6.05 -11.84
CA LEU A 760 -5.04 4.94 -10.88
C LEU A 760 -5.01 3.57 -11.61
N PRO A 761 -3.94 2.76 -11.46
CA PRO A 761 -3.89 1.43 -12.07
C PRO A 761 -4.90 0.46 -11.42
N PRO A 762 -5.44 -0.54 -12.14
CA PRO A 762 -6.36 -1.52 -11.56
C PRO A 762 -5.79 -2.22 -10.31
N GLY A 763 -6.64 -2.41 -9.31
CA GLY A 763 -6.27 -3.00 -8.02
C GLY A 763 -5.48 -2.07 -7.10
N HIS A 764 -5.40 -0.78 -7.43
CA HIS A 764 -4.87 0.26 -6.54
C HIS A 764 -5.99 1.13 -5.97
N ALA A 765 -5.66 1.84 -4.89
CA ALA A 765 -6.47 2.91 -4.33
C ALA A 765 -5.59 4.04 -3.82
N VAL A 766 -6.15 5.23 -3.66
CA VAL A 766 -5.56 6.32 -2.89
C VAL A 766 -6.17 6.31 -1.50
N LEU A 767 -5.31 6.19 -0.48
CA LEU A 767 -5.67 6.03 0.91
C LEU A 767 -5.10 7.18 1.73
N SER A 768 -5.96 7.89 2.46
CA SER A 768 -5.59 8.84 3.52
C SER A 768 -6.14 8.36 4.86
N LEU A 769 -5.37 8.56 5.93
CA LEU A 769 -5.61 7.95 7.23
C LEU A 769 -5.47 8.98 8.35
N THR A 770 -6.32 8.89 9.35
CA THR A 770 -6.21 9.67 10.59
C THR A 770 -6.43 8.73 11.77
N THR A 771 -5.60 8.84 12.80
CA THR A 771 -5.76 8.05 14.02
C THR A 771 -6.72 8.70 15.00
N VAL A 772 -7.24 7.92 15.95
CA VAL A 772 -7.99 8.42 17.12
C VAL A 772 -7.18 9.43 17.97
N ARG A 773 -5.85 9.52 17.77
CA ARG A 773 -4.94 10.49 18.40
C ARG A 773 -4.73 11.78 17.61
N GLY A 774 -5.17 11.84 16.35
CA GLY A 774 -4.94 12.98 15.45
C GLY A 774 -3.64 12.91 14.64
N GLU A 775 -2.83 11.86 14.79
CA GLU A 775 -1.75 11.56 13.84
C GLU A 775 -2.38 11.26 12.47
N HIS A 776 -1.91 11.92 11.41
CA HIS A 776 -2.46 11.87 10.06
C HIS A 776 -1.43 11.36 9.04
N ALA A 777 -1.90 10.67 8.00
CA ALA A 777 -1.12 10.35 6.79
C ALA A 777 -1.85 10.89 5.54
N PRO A 778 -1.12 11.57 4.63
CA PRO A 778 -1.70 12.19 3.43
C PRO A 778 -2.28 11.13 2.47
N PRO A 779 -3.00 11.53 1.41
CA PRO A 779 -3.48 10.59 0.38
C PRO A 779 -2.31 9.96 -0.40
N LEU A 780 -2.05 8.68 -0.13
CA LEU A 780 -0.97 7.87 -0.70
C LEU A 780 -1.52 6.76 -1.62
N LEU A 781 -0.80 6.44 -2.69
CA LEU A 781 -1.17 5.36 -3.61
C LEU A 781 -0.79 4.00 -3.02
N VAL A 782 -1.75 3.08 -2.92
CA VAL A 782 -1.57 1.74 -2.38
C VAL A 782 -1.95 0.68 -3.41
N ASP A 783 -1.13 -0.36 -3.53
CA ASP A 783 -1.39 -1.57 -4.33
C ASP A 783 -1.97 -2.65 -3.40
N LEU A 784 -3.18 -3.14 -3.73
CA LEU A 784 -3.96 -4.07 -2.90
C LEU A 784 -3.82 -5.54 -3.35
N ARG A 785 -2.87 -5.84 -4.25
CA ARG A 785 -2.73 -7.15 -4.92
C ARG A 785 -1.65 -8.05 -4.28
N GLY A 786 -1.30 -7.87 -3.00
CA GLY A 786 -0.15 -8.54 -2.37
C GLY A 786 -0.18 -8.71 -0.86
#